data_AF-A0A2G2XKZ3-F1
#
_entry.id   AF-A0A2G2XKZ3-F1
#
_cell.length_a   1.000
_cell.length_b   1.000
_cell.length_c   1.000
_cell.angle_alpha   90.00
_cell.angle_beta   90.00
_cell.angle_gamma   90.00
#
_symmetry.space_group_name_H-M   'P 1'
#
loop_
_entity.id
_entity.type
_entity.pdbx_description
1 polymer ?
#
loop_
_entity_poly.entity_id
_entity_poly.type
_entity_poly.pdbx_seq_one_letter_code
_entity_poly.pdbx_strand_id
1 'polypeptide(L)'
;MVKGKGVHENAYATMMYMGTPRDYEFYIATRVMLRSLSKLGVKADLVVIASLDVPLHWVQTLEQEDGAKVVRVENLNNPYKGQSNFNWRFKLTLNKLYAWSLTDYERVVMLDSDNLFLQKTDELFQCGQFCAVFINPCIFHTGLFVLQPSEIVFKDMLHQLKVGMDNPDGADQGFIGGYFPDLLDQPMFHPSLNGTKLQGNYRLPLGYQMDASYYYLRLHWSVPCGPNSVITFPGAPWLKPWYWWSWPVLPLGIQWHEQRRQTLGYNAEMPLVMIQTVLYLGIIIMTRVARPSLSKLCYRREDTKSIFLIRTGLKLIAIWFILAAYILPFFLIPCTVHPLIGWGLYLLGSFALSCIALNAFLLPMLPVLVPWLGILGALLVMAYPWYSDGVVRALTVFAYAFCASPVAWTAFVKIMSCLHVSIEREGFLPRLSESAVPADSANITSKKCVGPIGTRHISVNVHGFGDYQSVQAAVDSIPQNNDMNVIIDICPGYYIEKVVVPVTKPYITFQGAGRDVTVIEWHDRASDKGANGQQLRTYQTASVTVYASYFSARNISFKNTAPAPLPGMQGWQAVAFRISGDKAYFSGCGFYGAQDTLCDDAGRHYFKECYIEGSIDFIFGNGRSMYKACELHSIATRFGSIAAQDRRSPDEKTGFAFLGCRVTGSGPLYVGRAMGQYSRIVYSYTYFDDVVAHGGWDDWDHVSNKNKTAFFGVYKCSGPGAAAVKGLSWARELDYDTAHKFLAKSFVNGRHWIAPSDA
;
A
#
# COMPACT_ATOMS: atom_id res chain seq x y z
N MET A 1 71.78 -15.44 22.05
CA MET A 1 71.33 -14.20 21.39
C MET A 1 70.60 -14.56 20.11
N VAL A 2 69.27 -14.55 20.15
CA VAL A 2 68.40 -14.65 18.97
C VAL A 2 67.53 -13.39 19.03
N LYS A 3 67.69 -12.47 18.06
CA LYS A 3 66.88 -11.25 17.95
C LYS A 3 65.42 -11.67 17.78
N GLY A 4 64.62 -11.50 18.83
CA GLY A 4 63.16 -11.67 18.80
C GLY A 4 62.51 -10.64 17.86
N LYS A 5 61.37 -11.02 17.27
CA LYS A 5 60.54 -10.18 16.39
C LYS A 5 60.39 -8.76 16.96
N GLY A 6 60.65 -7.76 16.12
CA GLY A 6 60.87 -6.36 16.50
C GLY A 6 59.73 -5.74 17.30
N VAL A 7 60.10 -5.10 18.41
CA VAL A 7 59.21 -4.23 19.20
C VAL A 7 59.18 -2.86 18.52
N HIS A 8 58.00 -2.36 18.18
CA HIS A 8 57.85 -1.01 17.64
C HIS A 8 57.82 0.02 18.78
N GLU A 9 58.40 1.20 18.57
CA GLU A 9 58.42 2.29 19.56
C GLU A 9 57.09 3.05 19.66
N ASN A 10 56.24 2.95 18.64
CA ASN A 10 54.97 3.67 18.53
C ASN A 10 53.81 2.70 18.27
N ALA A 11 52.59 3.16 18.52
CA ALA A 11 51.38 2.38 18.28
C ALA A 11 50.26 3.17 17.57
N TYR A 12 49.52 2.47 16.71
CA TYR A 12 48.16 2.87 16.36
C TYR A 12 47.20 2.16 17.32
N ALA A 13 46.46 2.91 18.11
CA ALA A 13 45.53 2.39 19.10
C ALA A 13 44.07 2.64 18.68
N THR A 14 43.19 1.70 19.01
CA THR A 14 41.73 1.86 18.85
C THR A 14 41.03 1.26 20.07
N MET A 15 39.83 1.74 20.38
CA MET A 15 39.02 1.22 21.48
C MET A 15 38.00 0.22 20.97
N MET A 16 37.80 -0.87 21.71
CA MET A 16 36.71 -1.81 21.54
C MET A 16 35.99 -2.01 22.88
N TYR A 17 34.70 -1.77 22.91
CA TYR A 17 33.88 -2.01 24.10
C TYR A 17 32.55 -2.66 23.73
N MET A 18 31.92 -3.31 24.70
CA MET A 18 30.60 -3.93 24.55
C MET A 18 29.56 -3.15 25.36
N GLY A 19 28.32 -3.16 24.87
CA GLY A 19 27.19 -2.52 25.54
C GLY A 19 26.16 -1.94 24.59
N THR A 20 26.27 -2.19 23.29
CA THR A 20 25.30 -1.72 22.29
C THR A 20 24.88 -2.84 21.33
N PRO A 21 23.67 -2.78 20.73
CA PRO A 21 23.28 -3.75 19.71
C PRO A 21 24.18 -3.79 18.46
N ARG A 22 25.13 -2.86 18.33
CA ARG A 22 25.98 -2.65 17.14
C ARG A 22 27.42 -3.11 17.34
N ASP A 23 27.74 -3.71 18.48
CA ASP A 23 29.11 -4.05 18.85
C ASP A 23 29.81 -4.92 17.79
N TYR A 24 29.09 -5.87 17.19
CA TYR A 24 29.62 -6.71 16.10
C TYR A 24 30.02 -5.90 14.85
N GLU A 25 29.29 -4.84 14.53
CA GLU A 25 29.54 -4.02 13.35
C GLU A 25 30.83 -3.22 13.51
N PHE A 26 31.05 -2.67 14.71
CA PHE A 26 32.28 -1.96 15.07
C PHE A 26 33.47 -2.91 15.24
N TYR A 27 33.24 -4.16 15.66
CA TYR A 27 34.26 -5.21 15.63
C TYR A 27 34.77 -5.42 14.20
N ILE A 28 33.86 -5.63 13.24
CA ILE A 28 34.25 -5.78 11.83
C ILE A 28 34.94 -4.53 11.30
N ALA A 29 34.43 -3.33 11.63
CA ALA A 29 35.05 -2.07 11.22
C ALA A 29 36.49 -1.93 11.74
N THR A 30 36.71 -2.25 13.02
CA THR A 30 38.03 -2.28 13.65
C THR A 30 38.97 -3.22 12.91
N ARG A 31 38.53 -4.45 12.60
CA ARG A 31 39.34 -5.42 11.87
C ARG A 31 39.72 -4.94 10.47
N VAL A 32 38.78 -4.33 9.73
CA VAL A 32 39.06 -3.75 8.40
C VAL A 32 40.11 -2.66 8.51
N MET A 33 39.97 -1.75 9.49
CA MET A 33 40.92 -0.66 9.72
C MET A 33 42.32 -1.20 10.04
N LEU A 34 42.45 -2.13 11.00
CA LEU A 34 43.73 -2.71 11.41
C LEU A 34 44.44 -3.44 10.26
N ARG A 35 43.71 -4.28 9.51
CA ARG A 35 44.27 -4.98 8.35
C ARG A 35 44.65 -4.03 7.22
N SER A 36 43.91 -2.93 7.05
CA SER A 36 44.24 -1.89 6.06
C SER A 36 45.55 -1.18 6.43
N LEU A 37 45.75 -0.84 7.71
CA LEU A 37 47.01 -0.28 8.22
C LEU A 37 48.18 -1.27 8.05
N SER A 38 47.98 -2.54 8.40
CA SER A 38 48.97 -3.59 8.20
C SER A 38 49.38 -3.73 6.72
N LYS A 39 48.39 -3.70 5.81
CA LYS A 39 48.62 -3.74 4.36
C LYS A 39 49.39 -2.53 3.83
N LEU A 40 49.23 -1.36 4.45
CA LEU A 40 50.01 -0.15 4.15
C LEU A 40 51.46 -0.22 4.68
N GLY A 41 51.83 -1.27 5.43
CA GLY A 41 53.18 -1.47 5.93
C GLY A 41 53.59 -0.44 6.98
N VAL A 42 52.67 -0.09 7.89
CA VAL A 42 52.96 0.81 9.02
C VAL A 42 54.09 0.26 9.91
N LYS A 43 54.93 1.15 10.45
CA LYS A 43 56.05 0.79 11.35
C LYS A 43 55.68 1.06 12.81
N ALA A 44 54.55 0.55 13.25
CA ALA A 44 54.03 0.72 14.59
C ALA A 44 53.24 -0.52 15.00
N ASP A 45 53.14 -0.75 16.30
CA ASP A 45 52.27 -1.80 16.82
C ASP A 45 50.80 -1.41 16.62
N LEU A 46 49.98 -2.40 16.31
CA LEU A 46 48.52 -2.25 16.25
C LEU A 46 47.96 -2.63 17.62
N VAL A 47 47.35 -1.69 18.33
CA VAL A 47 46.88 -1.89 19.70
C VAL A 47 45.36 -1.77 19.76
N VAL A 48 44.69 -2.72 20.41
CA VAL A 48 43.27 -2.62 20.71
C VAL A 48 43.08 -2.55 22.21
N ILE A 49 42.57 -1.43 22.69
CA ILE A 49 42.15 -1.29 24.08
C ILE A 49 40.75 -1.91 24.17
N ALA A 50 40.63 -3.07 24.79
CA ALA A 50 39.39 -3.84 24.87
C ALA A 50 38.81 -3.80 26.28
N SER A 51 37.56 -3.39 26.43
CA SER A 51 36.88 -3.51 27.73
C SER A 51 36.80 -4.98 28.15
N LEU A 52 36.77 -5.28 29.46
CA LEU A 52 36.62 -6.65 29.96
C LEU A 52 35.42 -7.41 29.40
N ASP A 53 34.36 -6.69 29.02
CA ASP A 53 33.13 -7.24 28.45
C ASP A 53 33.29 -7.75 27.00
N VAL A 54 34.38 -7.41 26.31
CA VAL A 54 34.65 -7.90 24.95
C VAL A 54 34.85 -9.42 24.97
N PRO A 55 34.14 -10.19 24.14
CA PRO A 55 34.25 -11.64 24.13
C PRO A 55 35.69 -12.12 23.88
N LEU A 56 36.14 -13.11 24.66
CA LEU A 56 37.50 -13.66 24.55
C LEU A 56 37.83 -14.19 23.15
N HIS A 57 36.85 -14.74 22.43
CA HIS A 57 37.08 -15.21 21.07
C HIS A 57 37.36 -14.06 20.08
N TRP A 58 36.79 -12.86 20.29
CA TRP A 58 37.14 -11.68 19.47
C TRP A 58 38.54 -11.18 19.81
N VAL A 59 38.91 -11.20 21.09
CA VAL A 59 40.28 -10.87 21.54
C VAL A 59 41.28 -11.79 20.86
N GLN A 60 41.06 -13.11 20.91
CA GLN A 60 41.92 -14.10 20.26
C GLN A 60 42.01 -13.88 18.75
N THR A 61 40.90 -13.59 18.08
CA THR A 61 40.91 -13.28 16.64
C THR A 61 41.72 -12.01 16.33
N LEU A 62 41.56 -10.93 17.11
CA LEU A 62 42.33 -9.69 16.94
C LEU A 62 43.83 -9.94 17.12
N GLU A 63 44.22 -10.76 18.10
CA GLU A 63 45.62 -11.09 18.36
C GLU A 63 46.22 -12.01 17.30
N GLN A 64 45.54 -13.10 16.97
CA GLN A 64 46.10 -14.18 16.17
C GLN A 64 45.94 -13.96 14.66
N GLU A 65 44.80 -13.40 14.22
CA GLU A 65 44.53 -13.21 12.80
C GLU A 65 44.86 -11.80 12.32
N ASP A 66 44.65 -10.78 13.16
CA ASP A 66 44.84 -9.38 12.77
C ASP A 66 46.19 -8.82 13.25
N GLY A 67 46.93 -9.56 14.07
CA GLY A 67 48.25 -9.20 14.56
C GLY A 67 48.25 -8.04 15.56
N ALA A 68 47.11 -7.77 16.20
CA ALA A 68 46.98 -6.68 17.16
C ALA A 68 47.39 -7.11 18.58
N LYS A 69 47.97 -6.19 19.36
CA LYS A 69 48.16 -6.36 20.79
C LYS A 69 46.91 -5.89 21.51
N VAL A 70 46.22 -6.79 22.22
CA VAL A 70 44.98 -6.44 22.92
C VAL A 70 45.27 -6.12 24.39
N VAL A 71 44.97 -4.89 24.80
CA VAL A 71 45.10 -4.43 26.19
C VAL A 71 43.71 -4.44 26.83
N ARG A 72 43.52 -5.32 27.82
CA ARG A 72 42.20 -5.46 28.47
C ARG A 72 42.07 -4.49 29.65
N VAL A 73 40.98 -3.72 29.67
CA VAL A 73 40.73 -2.66 30.67
C VAL A 73 39.32 -2.72 31.25
N GLU A 74 39.14 -2.21 32.46
CA GLU A 74 37.81 -2.03 33.06
C GLU A 74 37.05 -0.87 32.40
N ASN A 75 35.72 -0.94 32.37
CA ASN A 75 34.91 0.14 31.83
C ASN A 75 34.88 1.33 32.81
N LEU A 76 35.23 2.54 32.33
CA LEU A 76 35.13 3.75 33.11
C LEU A 76 33.66 4.13 33.34
N ASN A 77 33.32 4.47 34.59
CA ASN A 77 31.99 4.98 34.89
C ASN A 77 31.85 6.43 34.38
N ASN A 78 30.98 6.65 33.39
CA ASN A 78 30.65 8.01 32.95
C ASN A 78 29.81 8.75 34.02
N PRO A 79 30.34 9.82 34.66
CA PRO A 79 29.64 10.56 35.71
C PRO A 79 28.52 11.47 35.16
N TYR A 80 28.53 11.75 33.85
CA TYR A 80 27.60 12.66 33.18
C TYR A 80 26.29 11.99 32.75
N LYS A 81 26.11 10.69 33.03
CA LYS A 81 24.91 9.91 32.67
C LYS A 81 23.60 10.53 33.15
N GLY A 82 23.64 11.34 34.21
CA GLY A 82 22.47 12.02 34.80
C GLY A 82 22.17 13.41 34.23
N GLN A 83 22.98 13.94 33.30
CA GLN A 83 22.72 15.24 32.68
C GLN A 83 21.44 15.22 31.83
N SER A 84 20.69 16.33 31.80
CA SER A 84 19.40 16.42 31.11
C SER A 84 19.45 16.14 29.60
N ASN A 85 20.58 16.40 28.95
CA ASN A 85 20.80 16.20 27.52
C ASN A 85 21.73 14.99 27.22
N PHE A 86 21.94 14.09 28.19
CA PHE A 86 22.85 12.97 28.02
C PHE A 86 22.37 11.99 26.94
N ASN A 87 23.23 11.70 25.96
CA ASN A 87 22.95 10.67 24.96
C ASN A 87 23.46 9.30 25.46
N TRP A 88 22.55 8.34 25.60
CA TRP A 88 22.87 6.99 26.08
C TRP A 88 24.01 6.29 25.31
N ARG A 89 24.23 6.67 24.04
CA ARG A 89 25.34 6.14 23.21
C ARG A 89 26.73 6.47 23.78
N PHE A 90 26.83 7.50 24.62
CA PHE A 90 28.07 7.97 25.24
C PHE A 90 28.38 7.30 26.58
N LYS A 91 27.61 6.29 26.98
CA LYS A 91 27.78 5.58 28.25
C LYS A 91 29.21 5.05 28.48
N LEU A 92 29.90 4.67 27.41
CA LEU A 92 31.21 3.98 27.45
C LEU A 92 32.31 4.71 26.64
N THR A 93 32.05 5.92 26.13
CA THR A 93 33.01 6.62 25.27
C THR A 93 34.25 7.11 25.99
N LEU A 94 34.16 7.39 27.30
CA LEU A 94 35.29 7.83 28.13
C LEU A 94 36.43 6.80 28.21
N ASN A 95 36.21 5.54 27.83
CA ASN A 95 37.28 4.54 27.80
C ASN A 95 38.44 4.92 26.87
N LYS A 96 38.25 5.84 25.91
CA LYS A 96 39.35 6.36 25.09
C LYS A 96 40.48 7.00 25.91
N LEU A 97 40.21 7.43 27.15
CA LEU A 97 41.23 7.98 28.05
C LEU A 97 42.33 6.97 28.39
N TYR A 98 42.07 5.66 28.32
CA TYR A 98 43.10 4.62 28.48
C TYR A 98 44.21 4.70 27.44
N ALA A 99 44.03 5.44 26.34
CA ALA A 99 45.11 5.67 25.39
C ALA A 99 46.32 6.35 26.05
N TRP A 100 46.13 7.17 27.09
CA TRP A 100 47.21 7.78 27.86
C TRP A 100 47.93 6.82 28.82
N SER A 101 47.34 5.67 29.16
CA SER A 101 47.98 4.67 30.02
C SER A 101 48.90 3.72 29.25
N LEU A 102 49.00 3.85 27.92
CA LEU A 102 49.85 3.03 27.05
C LEU A 102 51.32 3.46 27.11
N THR A 103 51.90 3.56 28.30
CA THR A 103 53.25 4.11 28.55
C THR A 103 54.40 3.27 28.01
N ASP A 104 54.12 2.08 27.48
CA ASP A 104 55.09 1.25 26.77
C ASP A 104 55.47 1.82 25.38
N TYR A 105 54.69 2.79 24.88
CA TYR A 105 54.90 3.44 23.60
C TYR A 105 55.27 4.90 23.77
N GLU A 106 56.12 5.41 22.87
CA GLU A 106 56.53 6.80 22.88
C GLU A 106 55.47 7.73 22.29
N ARG A 107 54.78 7.28 21.23
CA ARG A 107 53.64 7.96 20.62
C ARG A 107 52.54 6.98 20.28
N VAL A 108 51.31 7.42 20.52
CA VAL A 108 50.10 6.67 20.19
C VAL A 108 49.23 7.53 19.27
N VAL A 109 48.85 6.97 18.12
CA VAL A 109 47.81 7.52 17.27
C VAL A 109 46.51 6.82 17.66
N MET A 110 45.61 7.52 18.33
CA MET A 110 44.31 7.02 18.72
C MET A 110 43.32 7.17 17.55
N LEU A 111 42.60 6.10 17.25
CA LEU A 111 41.72 5.97 16.09
C LEU A 111 40.31 5.55 16.49
N ASP A 112 39.33 6.07 15.76
CA ASP A 112 37.99 5.49 15.71
C ASP A 112 37.94 4.41 14.64
N SER A 113 37.15 3.37 14.90
CA SER A 113 37.00 2.23 13.98
C SER A 113 36.33 2.58 12.64
N ASP A 114 35.84 3.80 12.48
CA ASP A 114 35.32 4.35 11.24
C ASP A 114 36.32 5.22 10.46
N ASN A 115 37.62 5.11 10.77
CA ASN A 115 38.67 5.65 9.92
C ASN A 115 39.03 4.67 8.78
N LEU A 116 39.24 5.21 7.58
CA LEU A 116 39.72 4.49 6.40
C LEU A 116 40.99 5.14 5.89
N PHE A 117 42.12 4.44 6.03
CA PHE A 117 43.43 4.91 5.59
C PHE A 117 43.62 4.66 4.10
N LEU A 118 43.86 5.74 3.35
CA LEU A 118 44.21 5.72 1.93
C LEU A 118 45.72 5.62 1.73
N GLN A 119 46.49 6.17 2.67
CA GLN A 119 47.95 6.23 2.63
C GLN A 119 48.52 5.90 4.01
N LYS A 120 49.79 5.49 4.03
CA LYS A 120 50.57 5.30 5.25
C LYS A 120 50.81 6.67 5.93
N THR A 121 50.66 6.74 7.26
CA THR A 121 50.69 8.01 8.03
C THR A 121 51.66 7.99 9.23
N ASP A 122 52.76 7.23 9.14
CA ASP A 122 53.74 7.09 10.23
C ASP A 122 54.41 8.42 10.63
N GLU A 123 54.37 9.44 9.77
CA GLU A 123 54.84 10.78 10.10
C GLU A 123 54.04 11.44 11.24
N LEU A 124 52.82 10.97 11.54
CA LEU A 124 52.05 11.39 12.71
C LEU A 124 52.79 11.11 14.03
N PHE A 125 53.68 10.11 14.07
CA PHE A 125 54.51 9.84 15.25
C PHE A 125 55.61 10.87 15.50
N GLN A 126 55.81 11.83 14.59
CA GLN A 126 56.69 12.98 14.83
C GLN A 126 56.00 14.08 15.63
N CYS A 127 54.69 13.96 15.88
CA CYS A 127 53.95 14.98 16.60
C CYS A 127 54.38 15.07 18.08
N GLY A 128 54.11 16.21 18.71
CA GLY A 128 54.51 16.49 20.08
C GLY A 128 53.71 15.74 21.14
N GLN A 129 53.38 16.41 22.24
CA GLN A 129 52.70 15.83 23.40
C GLN A 129 51.26 15.46 23.07
N PHE A 130 50.55 16.31 22.33
CA PHE A 130 49.18 16.05 21.92
C PHE A 130 48.85 16.78 20.62
N CYS A 131 48.27 16.06 19.66
CA CYS A 131 47.95 16.59 18.36
C CYS A 131 46.57 16.17 17.89
N ALA A 132 45.77 17.15 17.47
CA ALA A 132 44.34 17.00 17.31
C ALA A 132 43.85 17.55 15.98
N VAL A 133 42.90 16.87 15.35
CA VAL A 133 42.20 17.42 14.18
C VAL A 133 40.95 18.18 14.63
N PHE A 134 40.62 19.24 13.88
CA PHE A 134 39.41 20.02 14.06
C PHE A 134 38.50 19.87 12.84
N ILE A 135 37.20 19.66 13.09
CA ILE A 135 36.15 19.65 12.06
C ILE A 135 35.29 20.89 12.28
N ASN A 136 34.92 21.59 11.20
CA ASN A 136 34.14 22.84 11.26
C ASN A 136 34.77 23.85 12.27
N PRO A 137 35.72 24.68 11.81
CA PRO A 137 37.12 24.81 12.27
C PRO A 137 37.39 24.93 13.78
N CYS A 138 36.37 25.01 14.62
CA CYS A 138 36.43 25.24 16.05
C CYS A 138 36.12 24.00 16.90
N ILE A 139 35.70 22.87 16.31
CA ILE A 139 35.33 21.67 17.07
C ILE A 139 36.43 20.62 16.98
N PHE A 140 37.04 20.29 18.11
CA PHE A 140 37.97 19.16 18.24
C PHE A 140 37.24 17.84 17.91
N HIS A 141 37.88 16.96 17.14
CA HIS A 141 37.32 15.67 16.77
C HIS A 141 38.15 14.50 17.30
N THR A 142 37.57 13.69 18.18
CA THR A 142 38.24 12.54 18.82
C THR A 142 38.40 11.31 17.94
N GLY A 143 38.01 11.39 16.67
CA GLY A 143 38.12 10.24 15.77
C GLY A 143 39.54 9.94 15.31
N LEU A 144 40.45 10.93 15.36
CA LEU A 144 41.87 10.70 15.14
C LEU A 144 42.67 11.77 15.89
N PHE A 145 43.54 11.34 16.79
CA PHE A 145 44.48 12.23 17.47
C PHE A 145 45.77 11.50 17.84
N VAL A 146 46.86 12.24 17.99
CA VAL A 146 48.15 11.72 18.43
C VAL A 146 48.39 12.17 19.85
N LEU A 147 48.93 11.30 20.69
CA LEU A 147 49.29 11.63 22.06
C LEU A 147 50.63 11.00 22.44
N GLN A 148 51.30 11.65 23.39
CA GLN A 148 52.37 11.06 24.18
C GLN A 148 51.76 10.46 25.46
N PRO A 149 51.82 9.13 25.65
CA PRO A 149 51.25 8.50 26.83
C PRO A 149 51.91 9.00 28.11
N SER A 150 51.12 9.17 29.17
CA SER A 150 51.59 9.64 30.47
C SER A 150 50.64 9.19 31.57
N GLU A 151 51.14 8.34 32.47
CA GLU A 151 50.38 7.86 33.61
C GLU A 151 49.95 9.00 34.56
N ILE A 152 50.73 10.08 34.59
CA ILE A 152 50.42 11.29 35.37
C ILE A 152 49.18 11.97 34.79
N VAL A 153 49.17 12.20 33.46
CA VAL A 153 48.03 12.83 32.76
C VAL A 153 46.80 11.94 32.83
N PHE A 154 46.97 10.62 32.65
CA PHE A 154 45.86 9.66 32.76
C PHE A 154 45.20 9.71 34.15
N LYS A 155 45.99 9.62 35.22
CA LYS A 155 45.48 9.70 36.60
C LYS A 155 44.81 11.04 36.91
N ASP A 156 45.37 12.14 36.40
CA ASP A 156 44.76 13.46 36.55
C ASP A 156 43.42 13.56 35.81
N MET A 157 43.31 13.09 34.56
CA MET A 157 42.03 13.02 33.85
C MET A 157 40.98 12.19 34.59
N LEU A 158 41.36 11.04 35.17
CA LEU A 158 40.46 10.24 36.01
C LEU A 158 40.04 10.99 37.29
N HIS A 159 40.93 11.81 37.86
CA HIS A 159 40.60 12.66 38.99
C HIS A 159 39.61 13.77 38.58
N GLN A 160 39.85 14.45 37.45
CA GLN A 160 38.96 15.49 36.89
C GLN A 160 37.54 14.95 36.61
N LEU A 161 37.43 13.71 36.11
CA LEU A 161 36.14 13.03 35.95
C LEU A 161 35.44 12.82 37.30
N LYS A 162 36.16 12.44 38.36
CA LYS A 162 35.59 12.20 39.69
C LYS A 162 35.11 13.48 40.38
N VAL A 163 35.83 14.59 40.19
CA VAL A 163 35.44 15.89 40.75
C VAL A 163 34.36 16.60 39.92
N GLY A 164 33.98 16.03 38.77
CA GLY A 164 32.88 16.52 37.95
C GLY A 164 33.24 17.76 37.13
N MET A 165 34.43 17.77 36.50
CA MET A 165 34.80 18.77 35.49
C MET A 165 33.66 18.98 34.49
N ASP A 166 33.39 20.21 34.07
CA ASP A 166 32.32 20.50 33.13
C ASP A 166 32.55 19.77 31.79
N ASN A 167 31.49 19.18 31.25
CA ASN A 167 31.54 18.41 30.02
C ASN A 167 30.24 18.62 29.22
N PRO A 168 30.28 19.45 28.16
CA PRO A 168 29.09 19.87 27.42
C PRO A 168 28.37 18.74 26.68
N ASP A 169 29.10 17.74 26.18
CA ASP A 169 28.53 16.63 25.41
C ASP A 169 28.35 15.35 26.24
N GLY A 170 28.89 15.34 27.47
CA GLY A 170 28.88 14.18 28.37
C GLY A 170 29.71 12.99 27.84
N ALA A 171 30.59 13.21 26.85
CA ALA A 171 31.38 12.21 26.16
C ALA A 171 32.88 12.51 26.21
N ASP A 172 33.67 11.73 25.49
CA ASP A 172 35.12 11.86 25.34
C ASP A 172 35.52 13.16 24.62
N GLN A 173 34.78 13.57 23.59
CA GLN A 173 35.12 14.77 22.81
C GLN A 173 35.02 16.06 23.62
N GLY A 174 33.90 16.29 24.33
CA GLY A 174 33.74 17.42 25.22
C GLY A 174 34.70 17.39 26.40
N PHE A 175 34.95 16.20 26.98
CA PHE A 175 35.88 16.06 28.10
C PHE A 175 37.34 16.37 27.70
N ILE A 176 37.84 15.75 26.63
CA ILE A 176 39.23 15.97 26.17
C ILE A 176 39.40 17.42 25.70
N GLY A 177 38.40 17.99 25.01
CA GLY A 177 38.41 19.40 24.61
C GLY A 177 38.42 20.36 25.81
N GLY A 178 37.72 20.04 26.90
CA GLY A 178 37.76 20.81 28.14
C GLY A 178 39.07 20.66 28.92
N TYR A 179 39.68 19.47 28.89
CA TYR A 179 40.97 19.20 29.55
C TYR A 179 42.15 19.88 28.85
N PHE A 180 42.10 20.01 27.52
CA PHE A 180 43.08 20.74 26.70
C PHE A 180 42.41 21.95 26.02
N PRO A 181 42.14 23.04 26.76
CA PRO A 181 41.33 24.15 26.25
C PRO A 181 42.04 24.99 25.18
N ASP A 182 43.37 24.94 25.11
CA ASP A 182 44.21 25.75 24.22
C ASP A 182 44.49 25.08 22.85
N LEU A 183 43.87 23.93 22.55
CA LEU A 183 44.13 23.16 21.32
C LEU A 183 43.86 23.93 20.03
N LEU A 184 42.83 24.79 20.04
CA LEU A 184 42.45 25.56 18.85
C LEU A 184 43.51 26.60 18.49
N ASP A 185 44.23 27.11 19.50
CA ASP A 185 45.25 28.16 19.36
C ASP A 185 46.64 27.58 19.02
N GLN A 186 46.80 26.25 19.04
CA GLN A 186 48.07 25.60 18.75
C GLN A 186 48.50 25.75 17.28
N PRO A 187 49.81 25.71 16.99
CA PRO A 187 50.31 25.75 15.62
C PRO A 187 49.90 24.50 14.81
N MET A 188 49.83 24.65 13.49
CA MET A 188 49.58 23.52 12.58
C MET A 188 50.81 22.59 12.52
N PHE A 189 50.58 21.29 12.68
CA PHE A 189 51.58 20.24 12.55
C PHE A 189 52.06 20.15 11.10
N HIS A 190 53.38 20.21 10.94
CA HIS A 190 54.07 19.94 9.69
C HIS A 190 55.16 18.90 9.97
N PRO A 191 55.11 17.71 9.35
CA PRO A 191 56.10 16.68 9.60
C PRO A 191 57.49 17.15 9.15
N SER A 192 58.50 16.89 9.96
CA SER A 192 59.87 17.26 9.66
C SER A 192 60.48 16.33 8.61
N LEU A 193 61.25 16.88 7.68
CA LEU A 193 61.94 16.10 6.64
C LEU A 193 62.96 15.11 7.23
N ASN A 194 63.51 15.43 8.41
CA ASN A 194 64.55 14.64 9.08
C ASN A 194 63.98 13.59 10.06
N GLY A 195 62.66 13.53 10.24
CA GLY A 195 62.02 12.59 11.18
C GLY A 195 62.15 12.98 12.66
N THR A 196 62.58 14.21 12.96
CA THR A 196 62.70 14.73 14.32
C THR A 196 61.32 14.89 14.96
N LYS A 197 61.18 14.39 16.19
CA LYS A 197 59.95 14.52 16.97
C LYS A 197 59.83 15.93 17.52
N LEU A 198 58.64 16.52 17.38
CA LEU A 198 58.34 17.85 17.88
C LEU A 198 58.02 17.84 19.37
N GLN A 199 58.03 19.02 19.98
CA GLN A 199 57.60 19.29 21.36
C GLN A 199 56.50 20.36 21.31
N GLY A 200 55.56 20.30 22.25
CA GLY A 200 54.33 21.09 22.31
C GLY A 200 53.09 20.36 21.80
N ASN A 201 51.96 21.05 21.82
CA ASN A 201 50.70 20.59 21.25
C ASN A 201 50.54 21.17 19.83
N TYR A 202 49.86 20.44 18.93
CA TYR A 202 49.68 20.89 17.55
C TYR A 202 48.29 20.57 16.99
N ARG A 203 47.87 21.34 15.99
CA ARG A 203 46.69 21.03 15.17
C ARG A 203 47.07 20.22 13.94
N LEU A 204 46.37 19.12 13.71
CA LEU A 204 46.61 18.27 12.54
C LEU A 204 45.88 18.84 11.30
N PRO A 205 46.52 18.84 10.11
CA PRO A 205 45.85 19.15 8.85
C PRO A 205 44.61 18.29 8.58
N LEU A 206 43.57 18.89 7.99
CA LEU A 206 42.32 18.21 7.66
C LEU A 206 42.53 16.98 6.74
N GLY A 207 43.59 16.98 5.93
CA GLY A 207 43.96 15.81 5.12
C GLY A 207 44.30 14.54 5.91
N TYR A 208 44.59 14.63 7.22
CA TYR A 208 44.73 13.48 8.11
C TYR A 208 43.40 12.99 8.70
N GLN A 209 42.30 13.72 8.49
CA GLN A 209 40.97 13.29 8.90
C GLN A 209 39.89 13.94 8.02
N MET A 210 39.80 13.46 6.78
CA MET A 210 38.84 13.94 5.79
C MET A 210 37.44 13.43 6.13
N ASP A 211 36.58 14.33 6.58
CA ASP A 211 35.18 14.01 6.85
C ASP A 211 34.44 13.70 5.53
N ALA A 212 33.90 12.47 5.43
CA ALA A 212 33.14 11.98 4.29
C ALA A 212 31.92 12.86 3.93
N SER A 213 31.37 13.63 4.88
CA SER A 213 30.25 14.55 4.65
C SER A 213 30.58 15.63 3.61
N TYR A 214 31.82 16.13 3.59
CA TYR A 214 32.29 17.10 2.60
C TYR A 214 32.31 16.52 1.19
N TYR A 215 32.68 15.24 1.06
CA TYR A 215 32.58 14.54 -0.22
C TYR A 215 31.12 14.40 -0.66
N TYR A 216 30.20 14.05 0.24
CA TYR A 216 28.81 13.82 -0.17
C TYR A 216 28.11 15.07 -0.68
N LEU A 217 28.53 16.27 -0.25
CA LEU A 217 28.01 17.54 -0.76
C LEU A 217 28.50 17.85 -2.17
N ARG A 218 29.77 17.55 -2.49
CA ARG A 218 30.38 17.91 -3.79
C ARG A 218 30.56 16.75 -4.77
N LEU A 219 30.42 15.51 -4.30
CA LEU A 219 30.73 14.25 -5.00
C LEU A 219 32.18 14.13 -5.50
N HIS A 220 33.08 14.97 -5.00
CA HIS A 220 34.51 14.87 -5.20
C HIS A 220 35.24 15.39 -3.95
N TRP A 221 36.48 14.97 -3.75
CA TRP A 221 37.31 15.55 -2.69
C TRP A 221 37.72 16.97 -3.07
N SER A 222 37.55 17.89 -2.13
CA SER A 222 38.00 19.29 -2.25
C SER A 222 38.60 19.67 -0.90
N VAL A 223 39.75 19.07 -0.59
CA VAL A 223 40.47 19.33 0.65
C VAL A 223 41.46 20.46 0.38
N PRO A 224 41.32 21.62 1.05
CA PRO A 224 42.14 22.80 0.75
C PRO A 224 43.61 22.64 1.17
N CYS A 225 43.92 21.73 2.09
CA CYS A 225 45.29 21.49 2.57
C CYS A 225 45.45 20.11 3.25
N GLY A 226 46.62 19.48 3.06
CA GLY A 226 47.01 18.22 3.71
C GLY A 226 47.23 17.04 2.76
N PRO A 227 47.65 15.88 3.27
CA PRO A 227 48.12 14.75 2.45
C PRO A 227 47.01 13.86 1.87
N ASN A 228 45.75 14.09 2.24
CA ASN A 228 44.59 13.29 1.87
C ASN A 228 44.74 11.80 2.20
N SER A 229 45.07 11.51 3.46
CA SER A 229 45.52 10.19 3.90
C SER A 229 44.46 9.35 4.62
N VAL A 230 43.48 9.97 5.30
CA VAL A 230 42.49 9.24 6.11
C VAL A 230 41.11 9.82 5.89
N ILE A 231 40.14 8.97 5.53
CA ILE A 231 38.73 9.32 5.49
C ILE A 231 38.10 8.94 6.83
N THR A 232 37.28 9.81 7.40
CA THR A 232 36.45 9.48 8.57
C THR A 232 34.99 9.55 8.19
N PHE A 233 34.19 8.65 8.76
CA PHE A 233 32.76 8.58 8.50
C PHE A 233 31.94 9.01 9.74
N PRO A 234 31.92 10.30 10.11
CA PRO A 234 31.23 10.80 11.31
C PRO A 234 29.70 10.80 11.17
N GLY A 235 29.17 10.30 10.05
CA GLY A 235 27.76 10.29 9.69
C GLY A 235 26.85 9.60 10.71
N ALA A 236 25.54 9.79 10.50
CA ALA A 236 24.51 9.27 11.38
C ALA A 236 24.72 7.77 11.66
N PRO A 237 24.36 7.28 12.86
CA PRO A 237 24.66 5.91 13.27
C PRO A 237 24.07 4.82 12.35
N TRP A 238 23.07 5.15 11.52
CA TRP A 238 22.41 4.27 10.53
C TRP A 238 23.00 4.37 9.12
N LEU A 239 23.99 5.25 8.90
CA LEU A 239 24.63 5.56 7.62
C LEU A 239 26.14 5.29 7.65
N LYS A 240 26.57 4.37 8.52
CA LYS A 240 27.98 3.95 8.54
C LYS A 240 28.35 3.22 7.25
N PRO A 241 29.62 3.32 6.81
CA PRO A 241 30.05 2.89 5.49
C PRO A 241 30.01 1.37 5.30
N TRP A 242 29.97 0.61 6.39
CA TRP A 242 29.87 -0.85 6.36
C TRP A 242 28.47 -1.37 6.14
N TYR A 243 27.44 -0.51 6.18
CA TYR A 243 26.08 -0.96 5.93
C TYR A 243 25.84 -1.19 4.44
N TRP A 244 25.27 -2.34 4.09
CA TRP A 244 24.95 -2.66 2.71
C TRP A 244 23.98 -1.66 2.07
N TRP A 245 23.09 -1.04 2.85
CA TRP A 245 22.15 -0.01 2.37
C TRP A 245 22.77 1.40 2.27
N SER A 246 23.99 1.59 2.81
CA SER A 246 24.64 2.91 2.79
C SER A 246 24.97 3.35 1.36
N TRP A 247 25.34 2.44 0.47
CA TRP A 247 25.45 2.71 -0.97
C TRP A 247 24.12 2.33 -1.65
N PRO A 248 23.57 3.10 -2.60
CA PRO A 248 24.15 4.26 -3.30
C PRO A 248 23.95 5.62 -2.62
N VAL A 249 23.31 5.68 -1.44
CA VAL A 249 23.04 6.93 -0.70
C VAL A 249 24.35 7.69 -0.43
N LEU A 250 25.36 6.98 0.08
CA LEU A 250 26.68 7.45 0.45
C LEU A 250 27.73 6.73 -0.41
N PRO A 251 28.14 7.33 -1.54
CA PRO A 251 28.95 6.65 -2.56
C PRO A 251 30.31 6.15 -2.04
N LEU A 252 30.93 6.84 -1.08
CA LEU A 252 32.21 6.42 -0.48
C LEU A 252 32.12 5.11 0.32
N GLY A 253 30.92 4.67 0.72
CA GLY A 253 30.75 3.36 1.39
C GLY A 253 31.31 2.21 0.55
N ILE A 254 31.26 2.31 -0.79
CA ILE A 254 31.83 1.29 -1.66
C ILE A 254 33.34 1.16 -1.52
N GLN A 255 34.07 2.26 -1.23
CA GLN A 255 35.52 2.21 -1.02
C GLN A 255 35.87 1.45 0.26
N TRP A 256 35.08 1.62 1.31
CA TRP A 256 35.24 0.84 2.53
C TRP A 256 34.99 -0.66 2.28
N HIS A 257 33.93 -0.99 1.53
CA HIS A 257 33.61 -2.38 1.18
C HIS A 257 34.66 -3.02 0.26
N GLU A 258 35.35 -2.25 -0.58
CA GLU A 258 36.50 -2.70 -1.36
C GLU A 258 37.68 -3.06 -0.46
N GLN A 259 38.01 -2.23 0.52
CA GLN A 259 39.06 -2.56 1.51
C GLN A 259 38.69 -3.80 2.32
N ARG A 260 37.43 -3.92 2.75
CA ARG A 260 36.96 -5.13 3.41
C ARG A 260 37.12 -6.37 2.54
N ARG A 261 36.75 -6.30 1.25
CA ARG A 261 36.86 -7.41 0.30
C ARG A 261 38.31 -7.90 0.18
N GLN A 262 39.26 -6.96 0.17
CA GLN A 262 40.68 -7.26 0.03
C GLN A 262 41.36 -7.73 1.33
N THR A 263 40.77 -7.47 2.50
CA THR A 263 41.40 -7.73 3.82
C THR A 263 40.75 -8.89 4.59
N LEU A 264 39.45 -8.86 4.81
CA LEU A 264 38.68 -9.86 5.56
C LEU A 264 37.85 -10.76 4.64
N GLY A 265 37.36 -10.21 3.53
CA GLY A 265 36.34 -10.84 2.70
C GLY A 265 34.95 -10.85 3.36
N TYR A 266 34.10 -11.76 2.89
CA TYR A 266 32.71 -11.92 3.34
C TYR A 266 32.36 -13.39 3.65
N ASN A 267 33.38 -14.24 3.82
CA ASN A 267 33.20 -15.70 3.98
C ASN A 267 32.36 -16.05 5.20
N ALA A 268 32.41 -15.24 6.27
CA ALA A 268 31.61 -15.46 7.48
C ALA A 268 30.10 -15.26 7.21
N GLU A 269 29.73 -14.32 6.35
CA GLU A 269 28.33 -14.01 6.02
C GLU A 269 27.80 -14.82 4.83
N MET A 270 28.68 -15.32 3.95
CA MET A 270 28.29 -16.04 2.73
C MET A 270 27.34 -17.24 2.96
N PRO A 271 27.53 -18.09 3.98
CA PRO A 271 26.59 -19.19 4.25
C PRO A 271 25.16 -18.70 4.48
N LEU A 272 25.01 -17.61 5.25
CA LEU A 272 23.69 -17.02 5.51
C LEU A 272 23.09 -16.40 4.24
N VAL A 273 23.89 -15.72 3.43
CA VAL A 273 23.47 -15.18 2.13
C VAL A 273 22.99 -16.29 1.20
N MET A 274 23.71 -17.42 1.12
CA MET A 274 23.33 -18.57 0.31
C MET A 274 22.03 -19.21 0.81
N ILE A 275 21.90 -19.44 2.12
CA ILE A 275 20.67 -19.97 2.73
C ILE A 275 19.48 -19.05 2.42
N GLN A 276 19.64 -17.74 2.59
CA GLN A 276 18.58 -16.76 2.30
C GLN A 276 18.21 -16.78 0.81
N THR A 277 19.20 -16.83 -0.10
CA THR A 277 18.97 -16.90 -1.55
C THR A 277 18.18 -18.15 -1.92
N VAL A 278 18.61 -19.33 -1.45
CA VAL A 278 17.93 -20.61 -1.70
C VAL A 278 16.51 -20.58 -1.13
N LEU A 279 16.34 -20.06 0.09
CA LEU A 279 15.03 -19.95 0.75
C LEU A 279 14.08 -19.02 -0.03
N TYR A 280 14.55 -17.86 -0.48
CA TYR A 280 13.73 -16.94 -1.27
C TYR A 280 13.37 -17.52 -2.64
N LEU A 281 14.30 -18.17 -3.33
CA LEU A 281 14.01 -18.88 -4.59
C LEU A 281 13.01 -20.02 -4.36
N GLY A 282 13.19 -20.79 -3.27
CA GLY A 282 12.27 -21.84 -2.85
C GLY A 282 10.86 -21.30 -2.59
N ILE A 283 10.72 -20.16 -1.90
CA ILE A 283 9.44 -19.47 -1.69
C ILE A 283 8.82 -19.06 -3.02
N ILE A 284 9.59 -18.48 -3.95
CA ILE A 284 9.06 -18.08 -5.27
C ILE A 284 8.54 -19.30 -6.04
N ILE A 285 9.30 -20.39 -6.07
CA ILE A 285 8.90 -21.63 -6.74
C ILE A 285 7.66 -22.23 -6.07
N MET A 286 7.68 -22.37 -4.74
CA MET A 286 6.57 -22.89 -3.95
C MET A 286 5.30 -22.07 -4.16
N THR A 287 5.39 -20.74 -4.13
CA THR A 287 4.22 -19.85 -4.33
C THR A 287 3.71 -19.81 -5.77
N ARG A 288 4.53 -20.21 -6.76
CA ARG A 288 4.07 -20.42 -8.15
C ARG A 288 3.38 -21.77 -8.36
N VAL A 289 3.82 -22.80 -7.66
CA VAL A 289 3.31 -24.18 -7.78
C VAL A 289 2.11 -24.42 -6.87
N ALA A 290 2.18 -23.96 -5.63
CA ALA A 290 1.06 -23.96 -4.71
C ALA A 290 0.08 -22.88 -5.16
N ARG A 291 -1.07 -23.27 -5.71
CA ARG A 291 -2.28 -22.43 -5.68
C ARG A 291 -2.84 -22.55 -4.26
N PRO A 292 -2.59 -21.61 -3.34
CA PRO A 292 -3.17 -21.73 -2.02
C PRO A 292 -4.59 -21.19 -2.13
N SER A 293 -5.58 -22.08 -2.12
CA SER A 293 -6.88 -21.71 -1.58
C SER A 293 -6.67 -21.44 -0.10
N LEU A 294 -6.70 -20.18 0.33
CA LEU A 294 -6.95 -19.84 1.73
C LEU A 294 -8.41 -20.17 2.09
N SER A 295 -8.82 -21.41 1.82
CA SER A 295 -10.05 -21.97 2.33
C SER A 295 -9.75 -22.54 3.70
N LYS A 296 -10.52 -22.09 4.70
CA LYS A 296 -10.63 -22.60 6.07
C LYS A 296 -9.81 -21.84 7.13
N LEU A 297 -10.04 -20.54 7.27
CA LEU A 297 -10.09 -19.97 8.62
C LEU A 297 -11.53 -20.13 9.15
N CYS A 298 -11.74 -21.16 9.98
CA CYS A 298 -13.02 -21.41 10.65
C CYS A 298 -13.30 -20.28 11.66
N TYR A 299 -14.19 -19.33 11.33
CA TYR A 299 -14.70 -18.38 12.32
C TYR A 299 -16.10 -18.79 12.78
N ARG A 300 -16.19 -19.03 14.10
CA ARG A 300 -17.41 -19.28 14.87
C ARG A 300 -18.21 -17.96 14.93
N ARG A 301 -19.53 -18.06 14.73
CA ARG A 301 -20.47 -16.94 14.66
C ARG A 301 -20.64 -16.29 16.03
N GLU A 302 -20.07 -15.10 16.25
CA GLU A 302 -20.45 -14.19 17.34
C GLU A 302 -20.46 -12.72 16.85
N ASP A 303 -21.52 -12.01 17.23
CA ASP A 303 -21.86 -10.58 17.15
C ASP A 303 -21.40 -9.67 15.99
N THR A 304 -22.36 -8.91 15.45
CA THR A 304 -22.25 -8.08 14.24
C THR A 304 -21.23 -6.94 14.35
N LYS A 305 -20.90 -6.47 15.57
CA LYS A 305 -19.81 -5.49 15.81
C LYS A 305 -18.43 -6.13 15.68
N SER A 306 -18.29 -7.41 16.06
CA SER A 306 -17.05 -8.18 15.93
C SER A 306 -16.66 -8.37 14.46
N ILE A 307 -17.65 -8.57 13.57
CA ILE A 307 -17.39 -8.79 12.13
C ILE A 307 -16.79 -7.55 11.43
N PHE A 308 -17.19 -6.32 11.78
CA PHE A 308 -16.57 -5.11 11.22
C PHE A 308 -15.13 -4.94 11.72
N LEU A 309 -14.89 -5.19 13.00
CA LEU A 309 -13.55 -5.17 13.59
C LEU A 309 -12.65 -6.27 12.99
N ILE A 310 -13.17 -7.48 12.79
CA ILE A 310 -12.46 -8.60 12.16
C ILE A 310 -12.14 -8.29 10.69
N ARG A 311 -13.09 -7.75 9.91
CA ARG A 311 -12.84 -7.39 8.51
C ARG A 311 -11.85 -6.24 8.36
N THR A 312 -11.96 -5.24 9.21
CA THR A 312 -10.99 -4.13 9.27
C THR A 312 -9.63 -4.66 9.73
N GLY A 313 -9.62 -5.56 10.72
CA GLY A 313 -8.45 -6.29 11.18
C GLY A 313 -7.79 -7.10 10.07
N LEU A 314 -8.53 -7.85 9.26
CA LEU A 314 -8.01 -8.61 8.12
C LEU A 314 -7.42 -7.70 7.04
N LYS A 315 -8.03 -6.55 6.75
CA LYS A 315 -7.43 -5.55 5.85
C LYS A 315 -6.12 -5.01 6.41
N LEU A 316 -6.10 -4.66 7.70
CA LEU A 316 -4.88 -4.21 8.37
C LEU A 316 -3.81 -5.29 8.36
N ILE A 317 -4.16 -6.55 8.63
CA ILE A 317 -3.28 -7.70 8.55
C ILE A 317 -2.69 -7.82 7.14
N ALA A 318 -3.52 -7.78 6.09
CA ALA A 318 -3.02 -7.88 4.72
C ALA A 318 -2.05 -6.73 4.37
N ILE A 319 -2.35 -5.50 4.77
CA ILE A 319 -1.45 -4.35 4.60
C ILE A 319 -0.16 -4.58 5.39
N TRP A 320 -0.25 -5.04 6.65
CA TRP A 320 0.90 -5.37 7.48
C TRP A 320 1.75 -6.48 6.87
N PHE A 321 1.17 -7.49 6.24
CA PHE A 321 1.90 -8.53 5.52
C PHE A 321 2.63 -7.97 4.30
N ILE A 322 2.00 -7.07 3.54
CA ILE A 322 2.66 -6.38 2.42
C ILE A 322 3.81 -5.51 2.95
N LEU A 323 3.60 -4.70 3.99
CA LEU A 323 4.64 -3.88 4.61
C LEU A 323 5.77 -4.75 5.16
N ALA A 324 5.44 -5.84 5.87
CA ALA A 324 6.41 -6.79 6.38
C ALA A 324 7.22 -7.45 5.27
N ALA A 325 6.64 -7.70 4.09
CA ALA A 325 7.39 -8.22 2.95
C ALA A 325 8.52 -7.29 2.50
N TYR A 326 8.37 -5.97 2.65
CA TYR A 326 9.42 -4.99 2.34
C TYR A 326 10.32 -4.63 3.53
N ILE A 327 9.84 -4.78 4.76
CA ILE A 327 10.59 -4.43 5.98
C ILE A 327 11.45 -5.61 6.45
N LEU A 328 10.91 -6.84 6.43
CA LEU A 328 11.58 -8.01 7.00
C LEU A 328 12.92 -8.34 6.31
N PRO A 329 13.03 -8.36 4.97
CA PRO A 329 14.32 -8.63 4.32
C PRO A 329 15.41 -7.66 4.77
N PHE A 330 15.06 -6.39 5.00
CA PHE A 330 16.04 -5.38 5.44
C PHE A 330 16.74 -5.77 6.74
N PHE A 331 16.00 -6.31 7.71
CA PHE A 331 16.53 -6.71 9.02
C PHE A 331 17.15 -8.11 9.04
N LEU A 332 16.78 -8.98 8.08
CA LEU A 332 17.33 -10.33 7.98
C LEU A 332 18.70 -10.36 7.30
N ILE A 333 18.96 -9.44 6.38
CA ILE A 333 20.23 -9.36 5.66
C ILE A 333 21.31 -8.88 6.65
N PRO A 334 22.44 -9.59 6.77
CA PRO A 334 23.49 -9.17 7.69
C PRO A 334 23.96 -7.77 7.33
N CYS A 335 23.97 -6.86 8.32
CA CYS A 335 24.18 -5.43 8.10
C CYS A 335 25.45 -5.13 7.29
N THR A 336 26.48 -5.95 7.44
CA THR A 336 27.81 -5.66 6.94
C THR A 336 28.14 -6.28 5.56
N VAL A 337 27.20 -6.98 4.91
CA VAL A 337 27.45 -7.58 3.58
C VAL A 337 27.77 -6.55 2.51
N HIS A 338 28.36 -6.99 1.40
CA HIS A 338 28.64 -6.09 0.27
C HIS A 338 27.34 -5.44 -0.28
N PRO A 339 27.30 -4.13 -0.59
CA PRO A 339 26.08 -3.43 -0.98
C PRO A 339 25.33 -4.05 -2.17
N LEU A 340 26.05 -4.49 -3.21
CA LEU A 340 25.43 -5.17 -4.36
C LEU A 340 24.74 -6.48 -3.97
N ILE A 341 25.33 -7.23 -3.02
CA ILE A 341 24.74 -8.46 -2.50
C ILE A 341 23.55 -8.12 -1.61
N GLY A 342 23.69 -7.13 -0.72
CA GLY A 342 22.62 -6.68 0.18
C GLY A 342 21.38 -6.20 -0.58
N TRP A 343 21.54 -5.29 -1.55
CA TRP A 343 20.41 -4.83 -2.37
C TRP A 343 19.84 -5.93 -3.26
N GLY A 344 20.69 -6.78 -3.86
CA GLY A 344 20.23 -7.92 -4.66
C GLY A 344 19.38 -8.88 -3.81
N LEU A 345 19.84 -9.19 -2.60
CA LEU A 345 19.15 -10.06 -1.66
C LEU A 345 17.89 -9.40 -1.08
N TYR A 346 17.90 -8.08 -0.87
CA TYR A 346 16.73 -7.30 -0.45
C TYR A 346 15.65 -7.32 -1.53
N LEU A 347 16.00 -7.07 -2.78
CA LEU A 347 15.06 -7.09 -3.91
C LEU A 347 14.53 -8.52 -4.14
N LEU A 348 15.37 -9.54 -4.01
CA LEU A 348 14.95 -10.94 -4.11
C LEU A 348 14.00 -11.33 -2.96
N GLY A 349 14.37 -11.00 -1.73
CA GLY A 349 13.59 -11.30 -0.52
C GLY A 349 12.26 -10.57 -0.49
N SER A 350 12.23 -9.28 -0.81
CA SER A 350 11.00 -8.50 -0.87
C SER A 350 10.06 -8.97 -1.97
N PHE A 351 10.59 -9.37 -3.12
CA PHE A 351 9.81 -10.02 -4.17
C PHE A 351 9.26 -11.38 -3.72
N ALA A 352 10.09 -12.23 -3.13
CA ALA A 352 9.69 -13.55 -2.64
C ALA A 352 8.58 -13.48 -1.57
N LEU A 353 8.72 -12.60 -0.58
CA LEU A 353 7.71 -12.39 0.45
C LEU A 353 6.46 -11.70 -0.09
N SER A 354 6.59 -10.80 -1.07
CA SER A 354 5.44 -10.23 -1.77
C SER A 354 4.65 -11.30 -2.52
N CYS A 355 5.30 -12.30 -3.11
CA CYS A 355 4.62 -13.46 -3.72
C CYS A 355 3.79 -14.27 -2.70
N ILE A 356 4.22 -14.35 -1.44
CA ILE A 356 3.41 -14.95 -0.37
C ILE A 356 2.15 -14.10 -0.13
N ALA A 357 2.30 -12.78 0.08
CA ALA A 357 1.17 -11.89 0.32
C ALA A 357 0.19 -11.87 -0.87
N LEU A 358 0.72 -11.86 -2.09
CA LEU A 358 -0.06 -11.94 -3.33
C LEU A 358 -0.94 -13.18 -3.38
N ASN A 359 -0.36 -14.35 -3.11
CA ASN A 359 -1.09 -15.61 -3.16
C ASN A 359 -2.01 -15.79 -1.95
N ALA A 360 -1.61 -15.33 -0.76
CA ALA A 360 -2.40 -15.45 0.45
C ALA A 360 -3.68 -14.61 0.36
N PHE A 361 -3.60 -13.38 -0.15
CA PHE A 361 -4.74 -12.47 -0.21
C PHE A 361 -5.37 -12.37 -1.62
N LEU A 362 -4.92 -13.19 -2.57
CA LEU A 362 -5.37 -13.22 -3.97
C LEU A 362 -5.31 -11.83 -4.63
N LEU A 363 -4.22 -11.11 -4.39
CA LEU A 363 -4.04 -9.73 -4.84
C LEU A 363 -3.42 -9.66 -6.24
N PRO A 364 -3.71 -8.59 -7.00
CA PRO A 364 -3.05 -8.37 -8.29
C PRO A 364 -1.55 -8.11 -8.10
N MET A 365 -0.72 -8.80 -8.89
CA MET A 365 0.75 -8.74 -8.80
C MET A 365 1.30 -7.32 -8.98
N LEU A 366 0.86 -6.62 -10.03
CA LEU A 366 1.44 -5.34 -10.42
C LEU A 366 1.29 -4.26 -9.32
N PRO A 367 0.10 -4.01 -8.72
CA PRO A 367 -0.04 -3.05 -7.62
C PRO A 367 0.85 -3.35 -6.40
N VAL A 368 0.99 -4.61 -6.00
CA VAL A 368 1.82 -4.97 -4.82
C VAL A 368 3.30 -4.79 -5.09
N LEU A 369 3.74 -4.92 -6.36
CA LEU A 369 5.13 -4.73 -6.78
C LEU A 369 5.48 -3.30 -7.19
N VAL A 370 4.54 -2.35 -7.16
CA VAL A 370 4.85 -0.93 -7.44
C VAL A 370 5.93 -0.37 -6.49
N PRO A 371 5.89 -0.61 -5.16
CA PRO A 371 6.97 -0.18 -4.27
C PRO A 371 8.32 -0.81 -4.65
N TRP A 372 8.34 -2.08 -5.05
CA TRP A 372 9.55 -2.76 -5.53
C TRP A 372 10.18 -2.05 -6.74
N LEU A 373 9.36 -1.74 -7.76
CA LEU A 373 9.78 -0.97 -8.93
C LEU A 373 10.23 0.45 -8.55
N GLY A 374 9.51 1.06 -7.61
CA GLY A 374 9.83 2.37 -7.05
C GLY A 374 11.22 2.40 -6.41
N ILE A 375 11.53 1.41 -5.56
CA ILE A 375 12.84 1.27 -4.91
C ILE A 375 13.93 1.03 -5.95
N LEU A 376 13.71 0.11 -6.91
CA LEU A 376 14.68 -0.15 -7.97
C LEU A 376 15.00 1.12 -8.76
N GLY A 377 13.99 1.88 -9.18
CA GLY A 377 14.19 3.14 -9.88
C GLY A 377 14.89 4.19 -9.02
N ALA A 378 14.58 4.29 -7.73
CA ALA A 378 15.29 5.18 -6.81
C ALA A 378 16.78 4.81 -6.69
N LEU A 379 17.11 3.51 -6.62
CA LEU A 379 18.49 3.03 -6.60
C LEU A 379 19.23 3.40 -7.89
N LEU A 380 18.58 3.25 -9.05
CA LEU A 380 19.16 3.64 -10.35
C LEU A 380 19.41 5.14 -10.43
N VAL A 381 18.46 5.96 -9.96
CA VAL A 381 18.64 7.42 -9.86
C VAL A 381 19.82 7.73 -8.94
N MET A 382 19.87 7.17 -7.73
CA MET A 382 20.96 7.45 -6.78
C MET A 382 22.34 6.98 -7.27
N ALA A 383 22.40 5.87 -8.00
CA ALA A 383 23.63 5.29 -8.53
C ALA A 383 24.11 5.95 -9.84
N TYR A 384 23.33 6.87 -10.41
CA TYR A 384 23.67 7.53 -11.66
C TYR A 384 24.95 8.39 -11.49
N PRO A 385 25.98 8.20 -12.33
CA PRO A 385 27.30 8.77 -12.06
C PRO A 385 27.48 10.24 -12.47
N TRP A 386 26.52 10.85 -13.20
CA TRP A 386 26.74 12.15 -13.86
C TRP A 386 26.14 13.34 -13.10
N TYR A 387 25.99 13.24 -11.78
CA TYR A 387 25.59 14.40 -10.98
C TYR A 387 26.75 15.38 -10.82
N SER A 388 26.47 16.67 -10.96
CA SER A 388 27.45 17.73 -10.74
C SER A 388 27.91 17.80 -9.28
N ASP A 389 27.00 17.55 -8.35
CA ASP A 389 27.21 17.63 -6.91
C ASP A 389 26.10 16.84 -6.16
N GLY A 390 26.26 16.74 -4.85
CA GLY A 390 25.35 16.00 -3.99
C GLY A 390 23.97 16.62 -3.85
N VAL A 391 23.84 17.94 -4.00
CA VAL A 391 22.57 18.67 -3.90
C VAL A 391 21.71 18.37 -5.13
N VAL A 392 22.29 18.44 -6.32
CA VAL A 392 21.58 18.07 -7.57
C VAL A 392 21.15 16.62 -7.55
N ARG A 393 22.00 15.71 -7.04
CA ARG A 393 21.63 14.31 -6.83
C ARG A 393 20.43 14.16 -5.90
N ALA A 394 20.44 14.82 -4.74
CA ALA A 394 19.33 14.78 -3.79
C ALA A 394 18.04 15.33 -4.40
N LEU A 395 18.09 16.48 -5.09
CA LEU A 395 16.92 17.07 -5.76
C LEU A 395 16.34 16.14 -6.83
N THR A 396 17.19 15.42 -7.56
CA THR A 396 16.74 14.46 -8.58
C THR A 396 16.02 13.26 -7.95
N VAL A 397 16.49 12.78 -6.80
CA VAL A 397 15.81 11.73 -6.02
C VAL A 397 14.45 12.22 -5.51
N PHE A 398 14.37 13.46 -5.02
CA PHE A 398 13.09 14.07 -4.64
C PHE A 398 12.12 14.19 -5.82
N ALA A 399 12.60 14.64 -6.98
CA ALA A 399 11.80 14.72 -8.20
C ALA A 399 11.29 13.35 -8.63
N TYR A 400 12.13 12.31 -8.59
CA TYR A 400 11.71 10.94 -8.84
C TYR A 400 10.62 10.48 -7.87
N ALA A 401 10.80 10.70 -6.56
CA ALA A 401 9.81 10.33 -5.54
C ALA A 401 8.48 11.06 -5.75
N PHE A 402 8.53 12.34 -6.08
CA PHE A 402 7.34 13.13 -6.42
C PHE A 402 6.58 12.53 -7.61
N CYS A 403 7.29 12.22 -8.70
CA CYS A 403 6.71 11.60 -9.90
C CYS A 403 6.19 10.18 -9.67
N ALA A 404 6.82 9.40 -8.79
CA ALA A 404 6.39 8.04 -8.44
C ALA A 404 5.19 8.02 -7.49
N SER A 405 4.96 9.10 -6.72
CA SER A 405 3.92 9.14 -5.68
C SER A 405 2.48 8.92 -6.18
N PRO A 406 2.02 9.44 -7.34
CA PRO A 406 0.67 9.17 -7.84
C PRO A 406 0.53 7.71 -8.27
N VAL A 407 1.58 7.10 -8.82
CA VAL A 407 1.58 5.69 -9.22
C VAL A 407 1.47 4.80 -7.98
N ALA A 408 2.26 5.08 -6.94
CA ALA A 408 2.17 4.38 -5.65
C ALA A 408 0.78 4.52 -5.02
N TRP A 409 0.18 5.71 -5.06
CA TRP A 409 -1.17 5.96 -4.55
C TRP A 409 -2.23 5.15 -5.32
N THR A 410 -2.18 5.15 -6.66
CA THR A 410 -3.12 4.37 -7.48
C THR A 410 -3.00 2.86 -7.23
N ALA A 411 -1.78 2.37 -7.01
CA ALA A 411 -1.51 0.99 -6.63
C ALA A 411 -2.11 0.66 -5.25
N PHE A 412 -1.93 1.52 -4.26
CA PHE A 412 -2.52 1.37 -2.93
C PHE A 412 -4.05 1.31 -2.98
N VAL A 413 -4.68 2.23 -3.73
CA VAL A 413 -6.14 2.23 -3.92
C VAL A 413 -6.63 0.92 -4.56
N LYS A 414 -5.90 0.40 -5.57
CA LYS A 414 -6.22 -0.89 -6.19
C LYS A 414 -6.10 -2.06 -5.22
N ILE A 415 -5.04 -2.11 -4.40
CA ILE A 415 -4.88 -3.14 -3.36
C ILE A 415 -6.05 -3.09 -2.37
N MET A 416 -6.40 -1.90 -1.88
CA MET A 416 -7.51 -1.72 -0.93
C MET A 416 -8.86 -2.12 -1.52
N SER A 417 -9.09 -1.84 -2.80
CA SER A 417 -10.29 -2.28 -3.52
C SER A 417 -10.32 -3.81 -3.66
N CYS A 418 -9.21 -4.44 -4.07
CA CYS A 418 -9.13 -5.90 -4.18
C CYS A 418 -9.31 -6.61 -2.84
N LEU A 419 -8.65 -6.16 -1.76
CA LEU A 419 -8.83 -6.69 -0.41
C LEU A 419 -10.28 -6.56 0.05
N HIS A 420 -10.92 -5.43 -0.26
CA HIS A 420 -12.32 -5.25 0.06
C HIS A 420 -13.22 -6.27 -0.65
N VAL A 421 -12.96 -6.56 -1.92
CA VAL A 421 -13.69 -7.58 -2.70
C VAL A 421 -13.39 -9.00 -2.20
N SER A 422 -12.14 -9.35 -1.93
CA SER A 422 -11.73 -10.69 -1.47
C SER A 422 -12.30 -11.04 -0.08
N ILE A 423 -12.28 -10.11 0.88
CA ILE A 423 -12.83 -10.34 2.23
C ILE A 423 -14.36 -10.45 2.20
N GLU A 424 -15.02 -9.81 1.23
CA GLU A 424 -16.46 -9.99 1.01
C GLU A 424 -16.80 -11.34 0.37
N ARG A 425 -15.85 -11.94 -0.35
CA ARG A 425 -15.94 -13.24 -1.03
C ARG A 425 -15.72 -14.43 -0.07
N GLU A 426 -14.92 -14.31 0.99
CA GLU A 426 -14.63 -15.41 1.93
C GLU A 426 -15.65 -15.59 3.07
N GLY A 427 -16.60 -14.66 3.27
CA GLY A 427 -17.78 -14.90 4.12
C GLY A 427 -18.77 -15.94 3.54
N PHE A 428 -18.37 -16.64 2.48
CA PHE A 428 -19.18 -17.47 1.59
C PHE A 428 -18.45 -18.78 1.26
N LEU A 429 -18.32 -19.69 2.23
CA LEU A 429 -18.09 -21.12 1.94
C LEU A 429 -18.98 -22.01 2.82
N PRO A 430 -19.70 -23.00 2.25
CA PRO A 430 -20.42 -24.01 3.01
C PRO A 430 -19.45 -25.07 3.58
N ARG A 431 -19.83 -25.66 4.72
CA ARG A 431 -19.06 -26.69 5.44
C ARG A 431 -18.97 -27.99 4.63
N LEU A 432 -17.80 -28.65 4.71
CA LEU A 432 -17.59 -30.06 4.38
C LEU A 432 -17.23 -30.80 5.68
N SER A 433 -18.22 -31.40 6.33
CA SER A 433 -18.12 -32.64 7.12
C SER A 433 -19.50 -32.96 7.74
N GLU A 434 -20.28 -33.81 7.10
CA GLU A 434 -21.33 -34.59 7.78
C GLU A 434 -20.93 -36.05 7.66
N SER A 435 -20.32 -36.56 8.73
CA SER A 435 -20.24 -37.99 9.02
C SER A 435 -21.27 -38.30 10.10
N ALA A 436 -22.40 -38.85 9.66
CA ALA A 436 -23.31 -39.81 10.27
C ALA A 436 -23.78 -39.73 11.76
N VAL A 437 -25.08 -40.08 11.90
CA VAL A 437 -25.82 -40.74 13.03
C VAL A 437 -26.63 -39.82 13.99
N PRO A 438 -27.87 -40.17 14.43
CA PRO A 438 -29.10 -40.50 13.69
C PRO A 438 -30.32 -39.62 14.13
N ALA A 439 -31.50 -39.95 13.59
CA ALA A 439 -32.80 -39.29 13.71
C ALA A 439 -33.26 -38.85 15.13
N ASP A 440 -33.89 -37.68 15.24
CA ASP A 440 -35.32 -37.58 15.59
C ASP A 440 -35.91 -36.15 15.49
N SER A 441 -37.14 -36.11 14.96
CA SER A 441 -38.22 -35.10 15.12
C SER A 441 -37.91 -33.60 15.00
N ALA A 442 -38.32 -32.97 13.87
CA ALA A 442 -39.36 -31.92 13.82
C ALA A 442 -39.31 -31.16 12.48
N ASN A 443 -40.45 -31.17 11.78
CA ASN A 443 -40.69 -30.55 10.48
C ASN A 443 -40.44 -29.04 10.44
N ILE A 444 -39.36 -28.61 9.78
CA ILE A 444 -39.31 -27.37 8.99
C ILE A 444 -38.59 -27.72 7.68
N THR A 445 -39.36 -27.88 6.60
CA THR A 445 -38.84 -28.12 5.25
C THR A 445 -38.03 -26.91 4.79
N SER A 446 -36.72 -26.95 5.00
CA SER A 446 -35.80 -26.06 4.29
C SER A 446 -35.84 -26.47 2.81
N LYS A 447 -36.53 -25.69 1.97
CA LYS A 447 -36.40 -25.78 0.51
C LYS A 447 -34.92 -25.55 0.17
N LYS A 448 -34.21 -26.65 -0.08
CA LYS A 448 -32.85 -26.71 -0.63
C LYS A 448 -32.84 -25.80 -1.88
N CYS A 449 -31.97 -24.80 -1.94
CA CYS A 449 -31.81 -23.99 -3.15
C CYS A 449 -31.26 -24.90 -4.26
N VAL A 450 -32.15 -25.39 -5.11
CA VAL A 450 -31.81 -26.12 -6.33
C VAL A 450 -31.40 -25.06 -7.36
N GLY A 451 -30.09 -24.92 -7.58
CA GLY A 451 -29.57 -24.19 -8.74
C GLY A 451 -29.85 -24.98 -10.02
N PRO A 452 -29.69 -24.37 -11.21
CA PRO A 452 -29.99 -25.05 -12.46
C PRO A 452 -29.09 -26.28 -12.67
N ILE A 453 -29.65 -27.35 -13.24
CA ILE A 453 -28.97 -28.66 -13.39
C ILE A 453 -28.09 -28.69 -14.65
N GLY A 454 -28.24 -27.72 -15.56
CA GLY A 454 -27.47 -27.60 -16.80
C GLY A 454 -27.71 -26.27 -17.52
N THR A 455 -27.13 -26.12 -18.72
CA THR A 455 -27.33 -24.95 -19.59
C THR A 455 -27.80 -25.41 -20.97
N ARG A 456 -28.79 -24.71 -21.54
CA ARG A 456 -29.33 -24.94 -22.89
C ARG A 456 -29.34 -23.63 -23.67
N HIS A 457 -28.92 -23.68 -24.93
CA HIS A 457 -28.97 -22.54 -25.84
C HIS A 457 -30.13 -22.68 -26.83
N ILE A 458 -30.77 -21.55 -27.15
CA ILE A 458 -31.81 -21.41 -28.17
C ILE A 458 -31.50 -20.15 -28.95
N SER A 459 -31.48 -20.24 -30.28
CA SER A 459 -31.22 -19.08 -31.16
C SER A 459 -32.51 -18.48 -31.72
N VAL A 460 -32.59 -17.15 -31.76
CA VAL A 460 -33.72 -16.41 -32.34
C VAL A 460 -33.23 -15.46 -33.41
N ASN A 461 -33.77 -15.58 -34.62
CA ASN A 461 -33.40 -14.74 -35.75
C ASN A 461 -34.63 -14.33 -36.55
N VAL A 462 -34.87 -13.02 -36.68
CA VAL A 462 -36.03 -12.45 -37.37
C VAL A 462 -36.11 -12.86 -38.86
N HIS A 463 -34.99 -13.22 -39.48
CA HIS A 463 -34.92 -13.68 -40.87
C HIS A 463 -35.02 -15.21 -41.02
N GLY A 464 -35.23 -15.96 -39.94
CA GLY A 464 -35.48 -17.41 -39.98
C GLY A 464 -34.24 -18.30 -40.00
N PHE A 465 -33.05 -17.76 -39.75
CA PHE A 465 -31.79 -18.53 -39.67
C PHE A 465 -31.48 -19.09 -38.26
N GLY A 466 -32.37 -18.92 -37.30
CA GLY A 466 -32.26 -19.45 -35.94
C GLY A 466 -33.33 -20.51 -35.66
N ASP A 467 -33.31 -21.08 -34.45
CA ASP A 467 -34.29 -22.09 -34.01
C ASP A 467 -35.73 -21.53 -34.01
N TYR A 468 -35.88 -20.23 -33.73
CA TYR A 468 -37.16 -19.51 -33.75
C TYR A 468 -37.06 -18.16 -34.48
N GLN A 469 -38.19 -17.72 -35.04
CA GLN A 469 -38.30 -16.40 -35.70
C GLN A 469 -38.74 -15.28 -34.74
N SER A 470 -39.43 -15.62 -33.65
CA SER A 470 -39.88 -14.67 -32.63
C SER A 470 -39.37 -15.05 -31.24
N VAL A 471 -39.21 -14.04 -30.37
CA VAL A 471 -38.74 -14.22 -28.99
C VAL A 471 -39.81 -14.92 -28.16
N GLN A 472 -41.09 -14.60 -28.36
CA GLN A 472 -42.19 -15.26 -27.67
C GLN A 472 -42.24 -16.76 -28.00
N ALA A 473 -42.03 -17.17 -29.26
CA ALA A 473 -42.02 -18.59 -29.62
C ALA A 473 -40.86 -19.35 -28.93
N ALA A 474 -39.69 -18.72 -28.81
CA ALA A 474 -38.57 -19.29 -28.07
C ALA A 474 -38.89 -19.45 -26.58
N VAL A 475 -39.51 -18.44 -25.96
CA VAL A 475 -39.99 -18.52 -24.56
C VAL A 475 -41.04 -19.62 -24.41
N ASP A 476 -41.98 -19.76 -25.35
CA ASP A 476 -43.04 -20.76 -25.32
C ASP A 476 -42.51 -22.18 -25.41
N SER A 477 -41.42 -22.40 -26.15
CA SER A 477 -40.76 -23.71 -26.29
C SER A 477 -40.18 -24.28 -24.98
N ILE A 478 -39.89 -23.41 -24.00
CA ILE A 478 -39.30 -23.82 -22.73
C ILE A 478 -40.37 -24.48 -21.86
N PRO A 479 -40.14 -25.69 -21.30
CA PRO A 479 -41.12 -26.39 -20.49
C PRO A 479 -41.46 -25.61 -19.21
N GLN A 480 -42.66 -25.84 -18.69
CA GLN A 480 -43.03 -25.35 -17.35
C GLN A 480 -42.15 -26.00 -16.28
N ASN A 481 -41.93 -25.29 -15.17
CA ASN A 481 -41.04 -25.68 -14.07
C ASN A 481 -39.59 -25.91 -14.51
N ASN A 482 -39.11 -25.07 -15.42
CA ASN A 482 -37.74 -25.13 -15.94
C ASN A 482 -36.70 -25.14 -14.82
N ASP A 483 -35.80 -26.12 -14.84
CA ASP A 483 -34.70 -26.31 -13.90
C ASP A 483 -33.32 -26.21 -14.58
N MET A 484 -33.28 -25.80 -15.84
CA MET A 484 -32.05 -25.52 -16.59
C MET A 484 -31.84 -24.02 -16.79
N ASN A 485 -30.59 -23.58 -16.91
CA ASN A 485 -30.30 -22.24 -17.37
C ASN A 485 -30.51 -22.17 -18.89
N VAL A 486 -31.60 -21.54 -19.35
CA VAL A 486 -31.90 -21.44 -20.79
C VAL A 486 -31.46 -20.08 -21.30
N ILE A 487 -30.45 -20.07 -22.16
CA ILE A 487 -29.93 -18.88 -22.82
C ILE A 487 -30.59 -18.76 -24.19
N ILE A 488 -31.34 -17.69 -24.38
CA ILE A 488 -31.95 -17.32 -25.65
C ILE A 488 -31.04 -16.29 -26.32
N ASP A 489 -30.26 -16.74 -27.31
CA ASP A 489 -29.37 -15.94 -28.12
C ASP A 489 -30.18 -15.24 -29.22
N ILE A 490 -30.42 -13.94 -29.05
CA ILE A 490 -31.25 -13.11 -29.93
C ILE A 490 -30.33 -12.34 -30.88
N CYS A 491 -30.38 -12.70 -32.17
CA CYS A 491 -29.58 -12.07 -33.21
C CYS A 491 -29.89 -10.58 -33.38
N PRO A 492 -29.01 -9.80 -34.05
CA PRO A 492 -29.31 -8.43 -34.44
C PRO A 492 -30.62 -8.33 -35.23
N GLY A 493 -31.46 -7.36 -34.89
CA GLY A 493 -32.77 -7.16 -35.49
C GLY A 493 -33.75 -6.39 -34.60
N TYR A 494 -34.84 -5.95 -35.22
CA TYR A 494 -36.01 -5.36 -34.56
C TYR A 494 -37.12 -6.41 -34.47
N TYR A 495 -37.48 -6.77 -33.25
CA TYR A 495 -38.50 -7.75 -32.93
C TYR A 495 -39.76 -7.01 -32.45
N ILE A 496 -40.71 -6.82 -33.38
CA ILE A 496 -41.95 -6.08 -33.11
C ILE A 496 -42.99 -7.07 -32.56
N GLU A 497 -42.92 -7.33 -31.26
CA GLU A 497 -43.77 -8.31 -30.58
C GLU A 497 -43.92 -8.00 -29.10
N LYS A 498 -44.98 -8.53 -28.47
CA LYS A 498 -45.09 -8.56 -27.01
C LYS A 498 -44.53 -9.86 -26.47
N VAL A 499 -43.67 -9.76 -25.45
CA VAL A 499 -43.05 -10.94 -24.83
C VAL A 499 -43.47 -11.06 -23.36
N VAL A 500 -43.95 -12.23 -22.96
CA VAL A 500 -44.29 -12.55 -21.57
C VAL A 500 -43.50 -13.77 -21.13
N VAL A 501 -42.67 -13.60 -20.08
CA VAL A 501 -41.94 -14.68 -19.43
C VAL A 501 -42.68 -15.08 -18.15
N PRO A 502 -43.42 -16.21 -18.15
CA PRO A 502 -44.30 -16.58 -17.04
C PRO A 502 -43.51 -17.05 -15.81
N VAL A 503 -44.11 -16.92 -14.62
CA VAL A 503 -43.50 -17.32 -13.33
C VAL A 503 -43.05 -18.79 -13.29
N THR A 504 -43.69 -19.64 -14.10
CA THR A 504 -43.40 -21.07 -14.20
C THR A 504 -42.12 -21.39 -14.97
N LYS A 505 -41.42 -20.41 -15.55
CA LYS A 505 -40.20 -20.63 -16.34
C LYS A 505 -39.00 -19.82 -15.79
N PRO A 506 -38.46 -20.19 -14.60
CA PRO A 506 -37.31 -19.50 -14.03
C PRO A 506 -36.02 -19.79 -14.83
N TYR A 507 -34.93 -19.10 -14.51
CA TYR A 507 -33.59 -19.31 -15.11
C TYR A 507 -33.53 -19.09 -16.63
N ILE A 508 -34.24 -18.09 -17.15
CA ILE A 508 -34.16 -17.67 -18.56
C ILE A 508 -33.22 -16.48 -18.69
N THR A 509 -32.31 -16.53 -19.66
CA THR A 509 -31.42 -15.42 -20.03
C THR A 509 -31.70 -14.97 -21.46
N PHE A 510 -31.96 -13.68 -21.67
CA PHE A 510 -31.95 -13.07 -23.00
C PHE A 510 -30.56 -12.50 -23.29
N GLN A 511 -29.93 -12.99 -24.36
CA GLN A 511 -28.59 -12.59 -24.76
C GLN A 511 -28.67 -11.95 -26.14
N GLY A 512 -28.57 -10.62 -26.21
CA GLY A 512 -28.48 -9.88 -27.47
C GLY A 512 -27.05 -9.74 -27.98
N ALA A 513 -26.92 -9.28 -29.23
CA ALA A 513 -25.64 -8.98 -29.87
C ALA A 513 -25.10 -7.57 -29.56
N GLY A 514 -25.90 -6.73 -28.90
CA GLY A 514 -25.59 -5.34 -28.58
C GLY A 514 -26.86 -4.52 -28.43
N ARG A 515 -26.88 -3.57 -27.49
CA ARG A 515 -28.08 -2.75 -27.21
C ARG A 515 -28.53 -1.94 -28.44
N ASP A 516 -27.59 -1.53 -29.30
CA ASP A 516 -27.90 -0.67 -30.45
C ASP A 516 -28.37 -1.46 -31.69
N VAL A 517 -28.28 -2.80 -31.64
CA VAL A 517 -28.53 -3.68 -32.80
C VAL A 517 -29.57 -4.77 -32.55
N THR A 518 -29.89 -5.09 -31.30
CA THR A 518 -30.94 -6.06 -30.94
C THR A 518 -32.01 -5.36 -30.09
N VAL A 519 -33.23 -5.23 -30.62
CA VAL A 519 -34.32 -4.47 -30.00
C VAL A 519 -35.62 -5.28 -30.01
N ILE A 520 -36.28 -5.39 -28.85
CA ILE A 520 -37.67 -5.87 -28.76
C ILE A 520 -38.56 -4.65 -28.52
N GLU A 521 -39.55 -4.43 -29.38
CA GLU A 521 -40.38 -3.23 -29.33
C GLU A 521 -41.88 -3.48 -29.51
N TRP A 522 -42.66 -2.60 -28.89
CA TRP A 522 -44.11 -2.52 -29.02
C TRP A 522 -44.58 -1.07 -28.84
N HIS A 523 -45.90 -0.81 -28.84
CA HIS A 523 -46.45 0.56 -28.93
C HIS A 523 -47.74 0.79 -28.12
N ASP A 524 -48.07 -0.09 -27.15
CA ASP A 524 -49.29 0.04 -26.36
C ASP A 524 -49.21 1.23 -25.38
N ARG A 525 -50.35 1.90 -25.19
CA ARG A 525 -50.57 2.95 -24.17
C ARG A 525 -51.67 2.56 -23.21
N ALA A 526 -51.68 3.15 -22.01
CA ALA A 526 -52.62 2.79 -20.95
C ALA A 526 -54.10 3.00 -21.35
N SER A 527 -54.39 3.95 -22.23
CA SER A 527 -55.72 4.22 -22.78
C SER A 527 -56.15 3.28 -23.89
N ASP A 528 -55.23 2.54 -24.50
CA ASP A 528 -55.55 1.61 -25.58
C ASP A 528 -56.40 0.45 -25.04
N LYS A 529 -57.28 -0.09 -25.89
CA LYS A 529 -58.17 -1.18 -25.51
C LYS A 529 -57.47 -2.52 -25.74
N GLY A 530 -57.42 -3.35 -24.70
CA GLY A 530 -56.96 -4.73 -24.80
C GLY A 530 -57.98 -5.64 -25.47
N ALA A 531 -57.63 -6.92 -25.61
CA ALA A 531 -58.47 -7.94 -26.25
C ALA A 531 -59.86 -8.14 -25.59
N ASN A 532 -60.01 -7.77 -24.32
CA ASN A 532 -61.26 -7.82 -23.57
C ASN A 532 -62.12 -6.54 -23.71
N GLY A 533 -61.70 -5.59 -24.56
CA GLY A 533 -62.37 -4.31 -24.78
C GLY A 533 -62.18 -3.27 -23.67
N GLN A 534 -61.50 -3.63 -22.56
CA GLN A 534 -61.16 -2.70 -21.48
C GLN A 534 -59.83 -2.00 -21.77
N GLN A 535 -59.63 -0.83 -21.17
CA GLN A 535 -58.34 -0.15 -21.22
C GLN A 535 -57.23 -1.02 -20.60
N LEU A 536 -56.07 -1.07 -21.26
CA LEU A 536 -54.91 -1.83 -20.81
C LEU A 536 -54.44 -1.39 -19.42
N ARG A 537 -54.52 -0.08 -19.14
CA ARG A 537 -53.86 0.57 -17.98
C ARG A 537 -52.34 0.37 -18.04
N THR A 538 -51.59 1.11 -17.22
CA THR A 538 -50.11 1.14 -17.29
C THR A 538 -49.47 -0.25 -17.34
N TYR A 539 -49.81 -1.14 -16.41
CA TYR A 539 -49.13 -2.43 -16.25
C TYR A 539 -49.25 -3.40 -17.43
N GLN A 540 -50.27 -3.27 -18.29
CA GLN A 540 -50.47 -4.16 -19.44
C GLN A 540 -49.85 -3.61 -20.73
N THR A 541 -49.32 -2.39 -20.72
CA THR A 541 -48.68 -1.75 -21.89
C THR A 541 -47.26 -2.25 -22.18
N ALA A 542 -46.66 -2.99 -21.24
CA ALA A 542 -45.28 -3.44 -21.34
C ALA A 542 -45.00 -4.22 -22.62
N SER A 543 -44.00 -3.79 -23.41
CA SER A 543 -43.50 -4.55 -24.56
C SER A 543 -42.94 -5.91 -24.12
N VAL A 544 -42.22 -5.93 -23.00
CA VAL A 544 -41.77 -7.18 -22.37
C VAL A 544 -42.18 -7.22 -20.89
N THR A 545 -42.81 -8.32 -20.48
CA THR A 545 -43.21 -8.57 -19.10
C THR A 545 -42.55 -9.83 -18.56
N VAL A 546 -41.85 -9.73 -17.43
CA VAL A 546 -41.16 -10.86 -16.80
C VAL A 546 -41.69 -11.10 -15.39
N TYR A 547 -42.27 -12.28 -15.19
CA TYR A 547 -42.71 -12.79 -13.88
C TYR A 547 -41.77 -13.87 -13.33
N ALA A 548 -40.90 -14.43 -14.18
CA ALA A 548 -39.96 -15.50 -13.81
C ALA A 548 -38.87 -15.03 -12.86
N SER A 549 -38.56 -15.85 -11.85
CA SER A 549 -37.39 -15.62 -10.98
C SER A 549 -36.08 -16.00 -11.67
N TYR A 550 -34.97 -15.38 -11.26
CA TYR A 550 -33.64 -15.61 -11.85
C TYR A 550 -33.55 -15.29 -13.36
N PHE A 551 -34.38 -14.37 -13.84
CA PHE A 551 -34.30 -13.88 -15.20
C PHE A 551 -33.03 -13.03 -15.40
N SER A 552 -32.38 -13.15 -16.56
CA SER A 552 -31.28 -12.26 -16.94
C SER A 552 -31.47 -11.68 -18.33
N ALA A 553 -31.01 -10.45 -18.55
CA ALA A 553 -30.89 -9.88 -19.89
C ALA A 553 -29.54 -9.19 -20.08
N ARG A 554 -28.93 -9.38 -21.25
CA ARG A 554 -27.60 -8.84 -21.58
C ARG A 554 -27.58 -8.27 -22.99
N ASN A 555 -26.99 -7.09 -23.14
CA ASN A 555 -26.66 -6.49 -24.45
C ASN A 555 -27.86 -6.44 -25.42
N ILE A 556 -29.04 -6.07 -24.93
CA ILE A 556 -30.29 -6.01 -25.68
C ILE A 556 -31.12 -4.80 -25.24
N SER A 557 -31.94 -4.27 -26.13
CA SER A 557 -32.81 -3.14 -25.85
C SER A 557 -34.29 -3.51 -25.84
N PHE A 558 -35.05 -2.86 -24.96
CA PHE A 558 -36.49 -2.97 -24.84
C PHE A 558 -37.11 -1.59 -25.05
N LYS A 559 -38.09 -1.49 -25.94
CA LYS A 559 -38.64 -0.21 -26.36
C LYS A 559 -40.16 -0.19 -26.39
N ASN A 560 -40.75 0.88 -25.88
CA ASN A 560 -42.11 1.27 -26.23
C ASN A 560 -42.05 2.50 -27.12
N THR A 561 -42.61 2.42 -28.32
CA THR A 561 -42.53 3.48 -29.34
C THR A 561 -43.66 4.51 -29.23
N ALA A 562 -44.55 4.39 -28.24
CA ALA A 562 -45.55 5.40 -27.96
C ALA A 562 -44.90 6.77 -27.70
N PRO A 563 -45.43 7.86 -28.27
CA PRO A 563 -44.81 9.18 -28.14
C PRO A 563 -44.99 9.75 -26.73
N ALA A 564 -44.13 10.69 -26.35
CA ALA A 564 -44.24 11.37 -25.08
C ALA A 564 -45.56 12.15 -24.95
N PRO A 565 -46.25 12.07 -23.80
CA PRO A 565 -47.49 12.79 -23.59
C PRO A 565 -47.28 14.30 -23.57
N LEU A 566 -48.23 15.06 -24.12
CA LEU A 566 -48.34 16.50 -23.86
C LEU A 566 -48.91 16.74 -22.45
N PRO A 567 -48.62 17.90 -21.83
CA PRO A 567 -49.16 18.25 -20.53
C PRO A 567 -50.69 18.13 -20.48
N GLY A 568 -51.21 17.44 -19.45
CA GLY A 568 -52.65 17.26 -19.21
C GLY A 568 -53.28 16.04 -19.90
N MET A 569 -52.53 15.31 -20.73
CA MET A 569 -53.03 14.08 -21.35
C MET A 569 -53.10 12.94 -20.33
N GLN A 570 -54.25 12.25 -20.26
CA GLN A 570 -54.49 11.12 -19.36
C GLN A 570 -54.43 9.79 -20.11
N GLY A 571 -53.83 8.76 -19.51
CA GLY A 571 -53.78 7.41 -20.08
C GLY A 571 -52.66 7.17 -21.11
N TRP A 572 -51.63 8.01 -21.13
CA TRP A 572 -50.52 7.94 -22.10
C TRP A 572 -49.27 7.23 -21.56
N GLN A 573 -49.37 6.61 -20.38
CA GLN A 573 -48.32 5.75 -19.83
C GLN A 573 -48.04 4.59 -20.79
N ALA A 574 -46.76 4.29 -21.02
CA ALA A 574 -46.34 3.32 -22.01
C ALA A 574 -45.04 2.61 -21.58
N VAL A 575 -45.19 1.42 -21.02
CA VAL A 575 -44.09 0.64 -20.44
C VAL A 575 -43.31 -0.07 -21.54
N ALA A 576 -41.98 0.03 -21.50
CA ALA A 576 -41.09 -0.75 -22.36
C ALA A 576 -40.77 -2.11 -21.74
N PHE A 577 -40.50 -2.12 -20.44
CA PHE A 577 -40.14 -3.34 -19.72
C PHE A 577 -40.77 -3.37 -18.33
N ARG A 578 -41.38 -4.51 -17.97
CA ARG A 578 -41.91 -4.78 -16.63
C ARG A 578 -41.23 -5.99 -16.01
N ILE A 579 -40.69 -5.82 -14.81
CA ILE A 579 -40.08 -6.89 -14.02
C ILE A 579 -40.78 -7.04 -12.67
N SER A 580 -41.34 -8.22 -12.44
CA SER A 580 -41.94 -8.62 -11.15
C SER A 580 -41.31 -9.91 -10.58
N GLY A 581 -40.41 -10.54 -11.33
CA GLY A 581 -39.72 -11.76 -10.93
C GLY A 581 -38.51 -11.50 -10.04
N ASP A 582 -38.41 -12.20 -8.92
CA ASP A 582 -37.31 -12.00 -7.97
C ASP A 582 -35.95 -12.47 -8.54
N LYS A 583 -34.87 -11.76 -8.17
CA LYS A 583 -33.48 -12.08 -8.55
C LYS A 583 -33.18 -11.87 -10.04
N ALA A 584 -33.63 -10.75 -10.61
CA ALA A 584 -33.39 -10.43 -12.01
C ALA A 584 -32.11 -9.60 -12.23
N TYR A 585 -31.34 -9.94 -13.26
CA TYR A 585 -30.06 -9.29 -13.59
C TYR A 585 -30.05 -8.69 -14.99
N PHE A 586 -29.63 -7.43 -15.12
CA PHE A 586 -29.55 -6.71 -16.39
C PHE A 586 -28.15 -6.13 -16.57
N SER A 587 -27.54 -6.36 -17.74
CA SER A 587 -26.17 -5.87 -18.03
C SER A 587 -26.07 -5.33 -19.44
N GLY A 588 -25.66 -4.06 -19.58
CA GLY A 588 -25.51 -3.46 -20.91
C GLY A 588 -26.82 -3.35 -21.69
N CYS A 589 -27.96 -3.34 -21.01
CA CYS A 589 -29.28 -3.25 -21.64
C CYS A 589 -29.70 -1.80 -21.91
N GLY A 590 -30.56 -1.60 -22.91
CA GLY A 590 -31.25 -0.34 -23.19
C GLY A 590 -32.74 -0.43 -22.85
N PHE A 591 -33.29 0.62 -22.23
CA PHE A 591 -34.72 0.76 -21.97
C PHE A 591 -35.19 2.10 -22.52
N TYR A 592 -36.06 2.07 -23.52
CA TYR A 592 -36.47 3.27 -24.26
C TYR A 592 -37.98 3.46 -24.19
N GLY A 593 -38.40 4.66 -23.83
CA GLY A 593 -39.81 5.02 -23.73
C GLY A 593 -39.96 6.48 -23.34
N ALA A 594 -41.19 6.88 -23.01
CA ALA A 594 -41.48 8.22 -22.55
C ALA A 594 -41.97 8.22 -21.09
N GLN A 595 -43.28 8.11 -20.86
CA GLN A 595 -43.83 8.02 -19.51
C GLN A 595 -43.88 6.56 -19.09
N ASP A 596 -43.41 6.27 -17.87
CA ASP A 596 -43.44 4.93 -17.25
C ASP A 596 -42.58 3.88 -18.01
N THR A 597 -41.41 4.25 -18.53
CA THR A 597 -40.55 3.36 -19.37
C THR A 597 -40.23 2.01 -18.71
N LEU A 598 -39.70 2.01 -17.49
CA LEU A 598 -39.29 0.81 -16.75
C LEU A 598 -40.16 0.62 -15.50
N CYS A 599 -41.01 -0.41 -15.56
CA CYS A 599 -41.82 -0.85 -14.43
C CYS A 599 -41.03 -1.88 -13.60
N ASP A 600 -40.31 -1.38 -12.60
CA ASP A 600 -39.59 -2.14 -11.58
C ASP A 600 -40.55 -2.51 -10.43
N ASP A 601 -41.47 -3.43 -10.76
CA ASP A 601 -42.72 -3.69 -10.04
C ASP A 601 -42.48 -4.31 -8.65
N ALA A 602 -41.83 -5.48 -8.61
CA ALA A 602 -41.60 -6.23 -7.38
C ALA A 602 -40.43 -7.21 -7.52
N GLY A 603 -39.74 -7.49 -6.42
CA GLY A 603 -38.60 -8.42 -6.38
C GLY A 603 -37.26 -7.73 -6.17
N ARG A 604 -36.16 -8.50 -6.21
CA ARG A 604 -34.79 -7.99 -6.10
C ARG A 604 -34.13 -7.93 -7.47
N HIS A 605 -33.73 -6.75 -7.91
CA HIS A 605 -33.15 -6.58 -9.24
C HIS A 605 -31.80 -5.87 -9.20
N TYR A 606 -30.98 -6.13 -10.20
CA TYR A 606 -29.67 -5.52 -10.33
C TYR A 606 -29.42 -5.13 -11.79
N PHE A 607 -29.35 -3.82 -12.03
CA PHE A 607 -29.09 -3.22 -13.33
C PHE A 607 -27.66 -2.68 -13.36
N LYS A 608 -26.85 -3.15 -14.29
CA LYS A 608 -25.43 -2.77 -14.43
C LYS A 608 -25.18 -2.20 -15.81
N GLU A 609 -24.55 -1.02 -15.87
CA GLU A 609 -24.11 -0.43 -17.15
C GLU A 609 -25.25 -0.33 -18.18
N CYS A 610 -26.47 -0.09 -17.71
CA CYS A 610 -27.66 0.03 -18.55
C CYS A 610 -27.90 1.48 -18.96
N TYR A 611 -28.58 1.67 -20.09
CA TYR A 611 -29.10 2.96 -20.55
C TYR A 611 -30.61 2.96 -20.36
N ILE A 612 -31.15 3.95 -19.65
CA ILE A 612 -32.60 4.06 -19.37
C ILE A 612 -33.05 5.45 -19.76
N GLU A 613 -33.99 5.54 -20.69
CA GLU A 613 -34.50 6.78 -21.26
C GLU A 613 -35.98 7.00 -20.93
N GLY A 614 -36.35 8.24 -20.59
CA GLY A 614 -37.75 8.62 -20.48
C GLY A 614 -38.00 10.06 -20.05
N SER A 615 -39.27 10.35 -19.76
CA SER A 615 -39.76 11.70 -19.44
C SER A 615 -40.29 11.78 -18.01
N ILE A 616 -41.44 11.17 -17.73
CA ILE A 616 -42.13 11.21 -16.44
C ILE A 616 -42.11 9.80 -15.83
N ASP A 617 -41.67 9.72 -14.58
CA ASP A 617 -41.67 8.52 -13.74
C ASP A 617 -41.08 7.30 -14.46
N PHE A 618 -40.02 7.53 -15.26
CA PHE A 618 -39.55 6.54 -16.22
C PHE A 618 -38.87 5.32 -15.58
N ILE A 619 -38.63 5.35 -14.26
CA ILE A 619 -38.37 4.19 -13.41
C ILE A 619 -39.38 4.20 -12.26
N PHE A 620 -40.31 3.24 -12.22
CA PHE A 620 -41.35 3.24 -11.19
C PHE A 620 -41.68 1.84 -10.68
N GLY A 621 -42.25 1.78 -9.46
CA GLY A 621 -42.72 0.54 -8.83
C GLY A 621 -42.19 0.34 -7.41
N ASN A 622 -42.33 -0.87 -6.88
CA ASN A 622 -41.93 -1.24 -5.51
C ASN A 622 -40.80 -2.29 -5.48
N GLY A 623 -39.97 -2.36 -6.52
CA GLY A 623 -38.77 -3.20 -6.53
C GLY A 623 -37.75 -2.86 -5.44
N ARG A 624 -36.93 -3.86 -5.07
CA ARG A 624 -35.72 -3.68 -4.25
C ARG A 624 -34.52 -3.75 -5.18
N SER A 625 -34.13 -2.60 -5.72
CA SER A 625 -33.31 -2.58 -6.93
C SER A 625 -32.09 -1.69 -6.80
N MET A 626 -30.98 -2.16 -7.38
CA MET A 626 -29.74 -1.41 -7.50
C MET A 626 -29.42 -1.16 -8.96
N TYR A 627 -29.23 0.12 -9.28
CA TYR A 627 -28.82 0.62 -10.59
C TYR A 627 -27.36 1.08 -10.45
N LYS A 628 -26.42 0.33 -11.01
CA LYS A 628 -24.98 0.60 -10.87
C LYS A 628 -24.36 0.97 -12.21
N ALA A 629 -23.69 2.12 -12.24
CA ALA A 629 -23.02 2.64 -13.44
C ALA A 629 -23.97 2.77 -14.65
N CYS A 630 -25.25 3.01 -14.41
CA CYS A 630 -26.24 3.24 -15.46
C CYS A 630 -26.25 4.71 -15.90
N GLU A 631 -26.65 4.95 -17.15
CA GLU A 631 -27.03 6.26 -17.65
C GLU A 631 -28.55 6.41 -17.62
N LEU A 632 -29.02 7.47 -16.96
CA LEU A 632 -30.43 7.83 -16.82
C LEU A 632 -30.65 9.09 -17.68
N HIS A 633 -31.22 8.91 -18.87
CA HIS A 633 -31.31 9.94 -19.88
C HIS A 633 -32.72 10.51 -19.96
N SER A 634 -32.88 11.81 -19.70
CA SER A 634 -34.18 12.45 -19.77
C SER A 634 -34.46 13.06 -21.14
N ILE A 635 -35.65 12.75 -21.68
CA ILE A 635 -36.21 13.39 -22.89
C ILE A 635 -37.35 14.35 -22.53
N ALA A 636 -37.43 14.79 -21.27
CA ALA A 636 -38.46 15.72 -20.82
C ALA A 636 -38.25 17.13 -21.40
N THR A 637 -39.32 17.80 -21.79
CA THR A 637 -39.22 19.17 -22.34
C THR A 637 -39.74 20.24 -21.37
N ARG A 638 -40.69 19.88 -20.50
CA ARG A 638 -41.36 20.83 -19.58
C ARG A 638 -41.39 20.38 -18.13
N PHE A 639 -41.61 19.09 -17.91
CA PHE A 639 -41.66 18.46 -16.61
C PHE A 639 -41.25 17.01 -16.80
N GLY A 640 -40.39 16.51 -15.92
CA GLY A 640 -40.00 15.12 -15.93
C GLY A 640 -39.68 14.62 -14.53
N SER A 641 -39.61 13.30 -14.41
CA SER A 641 -39.13 12.64 -13.20
C SER A 641 -38.41 11.34 -13.51
N ILE A 642 -37.31 11.10 -12.81
CA ILE A 642 -36.52 9.87 -12.98
C ILE A 642 -37.23 8.69 -12.33
N ALA A 643 -37.49 8.82 -11.03
CA ALA A 643 -37.90 7.69 -10.21
C ALA A 643 -39.20 7.97 -9.44
N ALA A 644 -40.13 7.04 -9.46
CA ALA A 644 -41.35 7.04 -8.64
C ALA A 644 -41.46 5.74 -7.85
N GLN A 645 -41.01 5.76 -6.60
CA GLN A 645 -40.89 4.54 -5.81
C GLN A 645 -42.11 4.37 -4.88
N ASP A 646 -42.77 3.21 -4.95
CA ASP A 646 -44.08 2.92 -4.33
C ASP A 646 -43.96 2.06 -3.05
N ARG A 647 -42.99 2.35 -2.18
CA ARG A 647 -42.90 1.69 -0.87
C ARG A 647 -44.00 2.18 0.05
N ARG A 648 -44.83 1.25 0.56
CA ARG A 648 -46.07 1.59 1.29
C ARG A 648 -46.00 1.38 2.80
N SER A 649 -45.02 0.63 3.29
CA SER A 649 -44.85 0.34 4.73
C SER A 649 -43.39 0.46 5.17
N PRO A 650 -43.11 0.85 6.43
CA PRO A 650 -41.76 0.89 6.97
C PRO A 650 -41.10 -0.50 7.06
N ASP A 651 -41.89 -1.58 7.12
CA ASP A 651 -41.38 -2.95 7.19
C ASP A 651 -40.87 -3.48 5.85
N GLU A 652 -41.31 -2.86 4.74
CA GLU A 652 -40.85 -3.23 3.41
C GLU A 652 -39.36 -2.89 3.24
N LYS A 653 -38.61 -3.84 2.66
CA LYS A 653 -37.18 -3.68 2.38
C LYS A 653 -36.90 -3.14 0.98
N THR A 654 -37.94 -2.71 0.26
CA THR A 654 -37.92 -2.22 -1.12
C THR A 654 -37.35 -0.82 -1.24
N GLY A 655 -37.06 -0.37 -2.45
CA GLY A 655 -36.47 0.94 -2.72
C GLY A 655 -35.46 0.89 -3.85
N PHE A 656 -35.13 2.07 -4.37
CA PHE A 656 -34.21 2.24 -5.48
C PHE A 656 -32.89 2.85 -5.01
N ALA A 657 -31.78 2.18 -5.34
CA ALA A 657 -30.44 2.64 -5.06
C ALA A 657 -29.67 2.85 -6.36
N PHE A 658 -29.32 4.11 -6.66
CA PHE A 658 -28.54 4.51 -7.81
C PHE A 658 -27.09 4.77 -7.39
N LEU A 659 -26.15 4.04 -7.99
CA LEU A 659 -24.75 4.02 -7.57
C LEU A 659 -23.80 4.26 -8.75
N GLY A 660 -23.09 5.38 -8.74
CA GLY A 660 -22.15 5.71 -9.81
C GLY A 660 -22.84 5.98 -11.15
N CYS A 661 -24.11 6.39 -11.13
CA CYS A 661 -24.90 6.67 -12.32
C CYS A 661 -24.58 8.06 -12.91
N ARG A 662 -25.02 8.30 -14.14
CA ARG A 662 -25.03 9.63 -14.77
C ARG A 662 -26.47 10.00 -15.13
N VAL A 663 -26.91 11.18 -14.71
CA VAL A 663 -28.19 11.77 -15.13
C VAL A 663 -27.87 12.81 -16.19
N THR A 664 -28.40 12.59 -17.39
CA THR A 664 -28.16 13.40 -18.60
C THR A 664 -29.48 13.71 -19.30
N GLY A 665 -29.47 14.55 -20.34
CA GLY A 665 -30.64 14.77 -21.20
C GLY A 665 -31.18 16.20 -21.16
N SER A 666 -32.50 16.35 -21.02
CA SER A 666 -33.22 17.62 -21.22
C SER A 666 -34.36 17.84 -20.22
N GLY A 667 -34.79 19.11 -20.12
CA GLY A 667 -35.94 19.56 -19.31
C GLY A 667 -35.60 19.83 -17.85
N PRO A 668 -36.46 20.53 -17.09
CA PRO A 668 -36.39 20.54 -15.64
C PRO A 668 -36.91 19.20 -15.08
N LEU A 669 -36.07 18.50 -14.33
CA LEU A 669 -36.26 17.11 -13.91
C LEU A 669 -36.31 16.98 -12.38
N TYR A 670 -37.31 16.25 -11.87
CA TYR A 670 -37.30 15.73 -10.51
C TYR A 670 -36.52 14.40 -10.46
N VAL A 671 -35.53 14.29 -9.58
CA VAL A 671 -34.77 13.05 -9.44
C VAL A 671 -35.56 11.96 -8.74
N GLY A 672 -36.59 12.31 -7.97
CA GLY A 672 -37.48 11.31 -7.38
C GLY A 672 -38.81 11.88 -6.93
N ARG A 673 -39.86 11.06 -7.03
CA ARG A 673 -41.21 11.37 -6.56
C ARG A 673 -41.72 10.29 -5.59
N ALA A 674 -42.39 10.72 -4.52
CA ALA A 674 -42.87 9.85 -3.46
C ALA A 674 -44.23 9.19 -3.78
N MET A 675 -44.26 8.28 -4.77
CA MET A 675 -45.50 7.57 -5.13
C MET A 675 -46.11 6.80 -3.94
N GLY A 676 -45.28 6.17 -3.12
CA GLY A 676 -45.68 5.51 -1.88
C GLY A 676 -45.34 6.33 -0.63
N GLN A 677 -46.12 6.19 0.44
CA GLN A 677 -45.93 6.96 1.69
C GLN A 677 -44.53 6.79 2.31
N TYR A 678 -43.90 5.61 2.17
CA TYR A 678 -42.58 5.28 2.69
C TYR A 678 -41.52 5.17 1.58
N SER A 679 -41.76 5.91 0.48
CA SER A 679 -40.93 5.92 -0.72
C SER A 679 -39.45 6.01 -0.38
N ARG A 680 -38.62 5.20 -1.04
CA ARG A 680 -37.19 5.14 -0.75
C ARG A 680 -36.34 5.19 -2.01
N ILE A 681 -35.64 6.30 -2.18
CA ILE A 681 -34.78 6.59 -3.33
C ILE A 681 -33.45 7.16 -2.82
N VAL A 682 -32.34 6.54 -3.21
CA VAL A 682 -31.00 6.96 -2.78
C VAL A 682 -30.07 7.07 -3.98
N TYR A 683 -29.46 8.24 -4.16
CA TYR A 683 -28.40 8.50 -5.14
C TYR A 683 -27.04 8.56 -4.46
N SER A 684 -26.09 7.77 -4.93
CA SER A 684 -24.74 7.71 -4.38
C SER A 684 -23.70 7.83 -5.49
N TYR A 685 -22.72 8.71 -5.32
CA TYR A 685 -21.67 8.97 -6.31
C TYR A 685 -22.21 9.22 -7.73
N THR A 686 -23.41 9.77 -7.84
CA THR A 686 -24.11 9.99 -9.11
C THR A 686 -23.77 11.39 -9.64
N TYR A 687 -23.50 11.49 -10.93
CA TYR A 687 -23.30 12.76 -11.62
C TYR A 687 -24.64 13.28 -12.14
N PHE A 688 -24.98 14.53 -11.83
CA PHE A 688 -26.18 15.22 -12.32
C PHE A 688 -25.78 16.36 -13.26
N ASP A 689 -26.25 16.29 -14.51
CA ASP A 689 -26.14 17.41 -15.44
C ASP A 689 -27.09 18.58 -15.07
N ASP A 690 -27.01 19.70 -15.78
CA ASP A 690 -27.79 20.93 -15.49
C ASP A 690 -29.25 20.83 -15.96
N VAL A 691 -29.90 19.73 -15.58
CA VAL A 691 -31.28 19.38 -15.95
C VAL A 691 -32.18 19.22 -14.73
N VAL A 692 -31.62 19.23 -13.52
CA VAL A 692 -32.41 19.02 -12.30
C VAL A 692 -33.16 20.29 -11.92
N ALA A 693 -34.47 20.19 -11.75
CA ALA A 693 -35.32 21.29 -11.31
C ALA A 693 -34.94 21.78 -9.91
N HIS A 694 -35.15 23.07 -9.62
CA HIS A 694 -34.92 23.60 -8.27
C HIS A 694 -35.77 22.86 -7.23
N GLY A 695 -35.12 22.37 -6.17
CA GLY A 695 -35.77 21.54 -5.16
C GLY A 695 -35.84 20.05 -5.50
N GLY A 696 -35.43 19.63 -6.71
CA GLY A 696 -34.98 18.28 -7.11
C GLY A 696 -35.89 17.08 -6.86
N TRP A 697 -36.90 17.17 -6.02
CA TRP A 697 -37.73 16.09 -5.53
C TRP A 697 -39.18 16.56 -5.48
N ASP A 698 -40.13 15.63 -5.62
CA ASP A 698 -41.57 15.89 -5.46
C ASP A 698 -42.16 14.92 -4.41
N ASP A 699 -42.93 15.43 -3.46
CA ASP A 699 -43.60 14.64 -2.42
C ASP A 699 -45.02 14.19 -2.82
N TRP A 700 -45.38 14.38 -4.10
CA TRP A 700 -46.63 13.96 -4.74
C TRP A 700 -47.87 14.70 -4.23
N ASP A 701 -47.70 15.93 -3.73
CA ASP A 701 -48.77 16.83 -3.26
C ASP A 701 -49.73 16.17 -2.25
N HIS A 702 -49.20 15.26 -1.41
CA HIS A 702 -49.96 14.63 -0.36
C HIS A 702 -50.16 15.60 0.81
N VAL A 703 -51.22 16.41 0.73
CA VAL A 703 -51.68 17.35 1.79
C VAL A 703 -51.85 16.67 3.17
N SER A 704 -51.91 15.34 3.23
CA SER A 704 -52.00 14.52 4.44
C SER A 704 -50.66 14.16 5.10
N ASN A 705 -49.51 14.30 4.43
CA ASN A 705 -48.19 13.92 4.97
C ASN A 705 -47.55 15.03 5.81
N LYS A 706 -48.23 15.45 6.88
CA LYS A 706 -47.61 16.26 7.95
C LYS A 706 -46.43 15.53 8.62
N ASN A 707 -46.32 14.20 8.46
CA ASN A 707 -45.15 13.40 8.82
C ASN A 707 -44.37 12.99 7.55
N LYS A 708 -43.18 13.56 7.35
CA LYS A 708 -42.24 13.23 6.25
C LYS A 708 -41.67 11.82 6.41
N THR A 709 -42.38 10.80 5.90
CA THR A 709 -42.00 9.38 6.02
C THR A 709 -41.19 8.83 4.85
N ALA A 710 -41.14 9.54 3.72
CA ALA A 710 -40.27 9.19 2.60
C ALA A 710 -38.79 9.30 2.98
N PHE A 711 -37.97 8.39 2.46
CA PHE A 711 -36.53 8.36 2.63
C PHE A 711 -35.85 8.68 1.30
N PHE A 712 -35.61 9.98 1.08
CA PHE A 712 -34.82 10.47 -0.05
C PHE A 712 -33.45 10.91 0.42
N GLY A 713 -32.41 10.48 -0.29
CA GLY A 713 -31.05 10.70 0.13
C GLY A 713 -30.06 10.83 -1.01
N VAL A 714 -29.09 11.72 -0.83
CA VAL A 714 -27.96 11.90 -1.73
C VAL A 714 -26.65 11.73 -0.96
N TYR A 715 -25.69 11.02 -1.56
CA TYR A 715 -24.38 10.79 -0.97
C TYR A 715 -23.29 11.04 -2.00
N LYS A 716 -22.43 12.06 -1.75
CA LYS A 716 -21.28 12.40 -2.60
C LYS A 716 -21.60 12.49 -4.11
N CYS A 717 -22.76 13.04 -4.45
CA CYS A 717 -23.14 13.32 -5.83
C CYS A 717 -22.45 14.60 -6.34
N SER A 718 -22.23 14.68 -7.65
CA SER A 718 -21.47 15.74 -8.31
C SER A 718 -22.14 16.22 -9.60
N GLY A 719 -21.60 17.27 -10.23
CA GLY A 719 -22.14 17.88 -11.44
C GLY A 719 -22.96 19.15 -11.17
N PRO A 720 -23.29 19.93 -12.22
CA PRO A 720 -23.98 21.21 -12.09
C PRO A 720 -25.37 21.08 -11.44
N GLY A 721 -26.12 20.01 -11.72
CA GLY A 721 -27.44 19.76 -11.11
C GLY A 721 -27.38 19.24 -9.66
N ALA A 722 -26.18 18.94 -9.13
CA ALA A 722 -26.05 18.33 -7.80
C ALA A 722 -26.43 19.27 -6.65
N ALA A 723 -26.40 20.59 -6.85
CA ALA A 723 -26.87 21.54 -5.84
C ALA A 723 -28.40 21.49 -5.67
N ALA A 724 -29.14 21.26 -6.77
CA ALA A 724 -30.60 21.26 -6.79
C ALA A 724 -31.22 20.06 -6.04
N VAL A 725 -30.47 18.98 -5.86
CA VAL A 725 -30.90 17.78 -5.11
C VAL A 725 -30.57 17.82 -3.61
N LYS A 726 -29.88 18.87 -3.13
CA LYS A 726 -29.41 19.02 -1.75
C LYS A 726 -30.19 20.08 -0.97
N GLY A 727 -30.02 20.10 0.35
CA GLY A 727 -30.46 21.22 1.21
C GLY A 727 -31.94 21.26 1.57
N LEU A 728 -32.71 20.21 1.25
CA LEU A 728 -34.14 20.14 1.57
C LEU A 728 -34.36 19.41 2.88
N SER A 729 -35.28 19.90 3.70
CA SER A 729 -35.59 19.31 5.02
C SER A 729 -36.14 17.88 4.97
N TRP A 730 -36.45 17.36 3.79
CA TRP A 730 -37.05 16.04 3.56
C TRP A 730 -36.25 15.15 2.59
N ALA A 731 -35.20 15.69 1.95
CA ALA A 731 -34.21 14.93 1.19
C ALA A 731 -32.83 15.15 1.81
N ARG A 732 -32.27 14.10 2.40
CA ARG A 732 -31.11 14.19 3.31
C ARG A 732 -29.81 14.05 2.54
N GLU A 733 -28.85 14.93 2.82
CA GLU A 733 -27.46 14.61 2.53
C GLU A 733 -27.01 13.55 3.53
N LEU A 734 -26.70 12.36 3.03
CA LEU A 734 -26.40 11.20 3.86
C LEU A 734 -24.94 11.25 4.33
N ASP A 735 -24.69 10.74 5.52
CA ASP A 735 -23.35 10.35 5.95
C ASP A 735 -23.01 8.94 5.43
N TYR A 736 -21.76 8.52 5.64
CA TYR A 736 -21.31 7.19 5.23
C TYR A 736 -22.14 6.07 5.89
N ASP A 737 -22.42 6.17 7.19
CA ASP A 737 -23.11 5.12 7.95
C ASP A 737 -24.57 4.94 7.52
N THR A 738 -25.23 5.98 7.04
CA THR A 738 -26.57 5.87 6.46
C THR A 738 -26.48 5.39 5.01
N ALA A 739 -25.55 5.94 4.23
CA ALA A 739 -25.40 5.62 2.81
C ALA A 739 -24.90 4.20 2.56
N HIS A 740 -24.03 3.63 3.39
CA HIS A 740 -23.34 2.35 3.13
C HIS A 740 -24.29 1.17 2.82
N LYS A 741 -25.53 1.21 3.34
CA LYS A 741 -26.57 0.20 3.10
C LYS A 741 -26.99 0.14 1.64
N PHE A 742 -26.83 1.24 0.91
CA PHE A 742 -27.20 1.42 -0.49
C PHE A 742 -25.98 1.43 -1.43
N LEU A 743 -24.75 1.40 -0.89
CA LEU A 743 -23.50 1.37 -1.68
C LEU A 743 -23.10 -0.04 -2.13
N ALA A 744 -23.65 -1.08 -1.50
CA ALA A 744 -23.23 -2.46 -1.71
C ALA A 744 -24.38 -3.32 -2.23
N LYS A 745 -24.04 -4.36 -3.01
CA LYS A 745 -25.01 -5.33 -3.54
C LYS A 745 -25.79 -6.10 -2.46
N SER A 746 -25.36 -6.02 -1.19
CA SER A 746 -26.13 -6.50 -0.04
C SER A 746 -27.50 -5.83 0.06
N PHE A 747 -27.66 -4.60 -0.46
CA PHE A 747 -28.95 -3.95 -0.58
C PHE A 747 -29.96 -4.77 -1.37
N VAL A 748 -29.55 -5.60 -2.33
CA VAL A 748 -30.44 -6.49 -3.10
C VAL A 748 -30.19 -7.96 -2.78
N ASN A 749 -29.47 -8.25 -1.69
CA ASN A 749 -28.98 -9.59 -1.35
C ASN A 749 -28.21 -10.26 -2.53
N GLY A 750 -27.56 -9.45 -3.38
CA GLY A 750 -27.01 -9.87 -4.68
C GLY A 750 -25.98 -10.99 -4.59
N ARG A 751 -25.25 -11.10 -3.47
CA ARG A 751 -24.25 -12.17 -3.25
C ARG A 751 -24.82 -13.59 -3.30
N HIS A 752 -26.14 -13.74 -3.10
CA HIS A 752 -26.79 -15.05 -3.09
C HIS A 752 -27.31 -15.50 -4.44
N TRP A 753 -27.36 -14.64 -5.45
CA TRP A 753 -28.08 -14.93 -6.70
C TRP A 753 -27.50 -14.29 -7.97
N ILE A 754 -26.62 -13.29 -7.85
CA ILE A 754 -25.85 -12.77 -8.98
C ILE A 754 -24.60 -13.63 -9.13
N ALA A 755 -24.33 -14.12 -10.34
CA ALA A 755 -23.17 -14.97 -10.58
C ALA A 755 -21.84 -14.20 -10.35
N PRO A 756 -20.76 -14.86 -9.91
CA PRO A 756 -19.49 -14.19 -9.64
C PRO A 756 -18.86 -13.46 -10.84
N SER A 757 -19.12 -13.92 -12.07
CA SER A 757 -18.68 -13.26 -13.31
C SER A 757 -19.41 -11.95 -13.57
N ASP A 758 -20.59 -11.79 -12.97
CA ASP A 758 -21.48 -10.62 -13.10
C ASP A 758 -21.41 -9.72 -11.84
N ALA A 759 -20.63 -10.16 -10.84
CA ALA A 759 -20.42 -9.50 -9.56
C ALA A 759 -19.44 -8.31 -9.64
#